data_AF-A0A944WI82-F1
#
_entry.id   AF-A0A944WI82-F1
#
_cell.length_a   1.000
_cell.length_b   1.000
_cell.length_c   1.000
_cell.angle_alpha   90.00
_cell.angle_beta   90.00
_cell.angle_gamma   90.00
#
_symmetry.space_group_name_H-M   'P 1'
#
loop_
_entity.id
_entity.type
_entity.pdbx_description
1 polymer ?
#
loop_
_entity_poly.entity_id
_entity_poly.type
_entity_poly.pdbx_seq_one_letter_code
_entity_poly.pdbx_strand_id
1 'polypeptide(L)'
;MNRLCTIVNIAICLLTIHLNLTAQSLLSASENTAGHVEQIIAHRGASAERPECTLSAFARAIEVGATAVEMDVRTTRDGKLYLLHDATLNRTTDGEGTASDKTLTQLKQFDAGSWFNKKYQGERIPELREALQQCKTKIDVLLDLKEQGTTYAQQVAAEVIKYGLPKRTIVGVRSVEQALLFRKLLPEARQLGLIPNPQSIAAFVDAKVETIRLWPDWLEDNSLVPQIKKLGAQLHLNGTTGLPNEVLPLLAHQPFSLSADDPATLIKTLKSLQHHNTKICEIQQQFSPHANPRIKLGMSRIGARTFLNRDYEMLVLPPPLVHVPRILFNGGEGDQIEWKFTSPTVIFAAFQYNDSGAWSFRDGQQPEDFGWQRLALQAYQGSSNAELDGKSHKANIYYCEFTSGQVLQNLPDWWICLGVLGLDDAQQIQGFQLGKSSPIYIKTINDFSYEHWSSQRRPLAVPAFKSIDQWTAWQVQQRKSFRQDLVFPYPHKLSITPRGPAEQFDNYSQQEFTVGQGEQRLFRFFQLQPNDQPTVSNKRTPTIVCFMGHGKVAQILNEPKSYQHACARQFVEQGYQVFAMENVGMEPHGDRHHELDRLLRLDGYSWYSLLFAHQQILLNYVFEQPRTDVKRVGVTGVSTGGLLALSAAAMDARIAATSVQGIFGSMRVSFIQDRQQHCGCGAIPRLLPAYDLPELALLVTPRALHVSNAKNDGFGPAEALRCLKIITPLYRQAGGEPPQFSVPAGSHEFAFSAALQFFHDTIGKP
;
A
#
# COMPACT_ATOMS: atom_id res chain seq x y z
N MET A 1 44.47 -15.45 -8.00
CA MET A 1 43.05 -15.83 -7.88
C MET A 1 42.31 -15.11 -6.76
N ASN A 2 42.76 -15.15 -5.49
CA ASN A 2 42.01 -14.56 -4.35
C ASN A 2 41.77 -13.04 -4.40
N ARG A 3 42.73 -12.23 -4.90
CA ARG A 3 42.51 -10.77 -5.01
C ARG A 3 41.48 -10.38 -6.07
N LEU A 4 41.31 -11.20 -7.12
CA LEU A 4 40.29 -10.96 -8.15
C LEU A 4 38.88 -11.24 -7.60
N CYS A 5 38.69 -12.32 -6.82
CA CYS A 5 37.40 -12.64 -6.19
C CYS A 5 36.94 -11.60 -5.16
N THR A 6 37.86 -11.04 -4.37
CA THR A 6 37.51 -10.01 -3.37
C THR A 6 37.07 -8.71 -4.04
N ILE A 7 37.73 -8.30 -5.13
CA ILE A 7 37.36 -7.10 -5.90
C ILE A 7 36.02 -7.30 -6.60
N VAL A 8 35.76 -8.50 -7.16
CA VAL A 8 34.48 -8.84 -7.79
C VAL A 8 33.34 -8.86 -6.77
N ASN A 9 33.54 -9.41 -5.56
CA ASN A 9 32.50 -9.44 -4.52
C ASN A 9 32.20 -8.06 -3.92
N ILE A 10 33.22 -7.20 -3.76
CA ILE A 10 33.02 -5.80 -3.32
C ILE A 10 32.31 -5.00 -4.41
N ALA A 11 32.66 -5.20 -5.69
CA ALA A 11 31.97 -4.56 -6.81
C ALA A 11 30.51 -5.01 -6.89
N ILE A 12 30.20 -6.30 -6.71
CA ILE A 12 28.82 -6.82 -6.71
C ILE A 12 28.01 -6.27 -5.53
N CYS A 13 28.60 -6.18 -4.32
CA CYS A 13 27.96 -5.56 -3.15
C CYS A 13 27.72 -4.06 -3.32
N LEU A 14 28.68 -3.32 -3.89
CA LEU A 14 28.50 -1.89 -4.18
C LEU A 14 27.46 -1.68 -5.29
N LEU A 15 27.41 -2.55 -6.30
CA LEU A 15 26.39 -2.53 -7.35
C LEU A 15 24.98 -2.81 -6.79
N THR A 16 24.84 -3.76 -5.87
CA THR A 16 23.54 -4.08 -5.22
C THR A 16 23.09 -3.01 -4.22
N ILE A 17 24.02 -2.35 -3.53
CA ILE A 17 23.71 -1.18 -2.68
C ILE A 17 23.29 0.01 -3.56
N HIS A 18 23.99 0.27 -4.67
CA HIS A 18 23.60 1.31 -5.62
C HIS A 18 22.23 1.03 -6.26
N LEU A 19 21.98 -0.21 -6.73
CA LEU A 19 20.71 -0.61 -7.36
C LEU A 19 19.50 -0.47 -6.41
N ASN A 20 19.67 -0.77 -5.12
CA ASN A 20 18.60 -0.61 -4.12
C ASN A 20 18.35 0.86 -3.73
N LEU A 21 19.42 1.67 -3.63
CA LEU A 21 19.31 3.11 -3.40
C LEU A 21 18.70 3.85 -4.60
N THR A 22 19.04 3.45 -5.84
CA THR A 22 18.42 3.99 -7.05
C THR A 22 16.96 3.60 -7.15
N ALA A 23 16.60 2.33 -6.89
CA ALA A 23 15.21 1.87 -6.92
C ALA A 23 14.31 2.64 -5.93
N GLN A 24 14.77 2.89 -4.70
CA GLN A 24 14.03 3.69 -3.71
C GLN A 24 13.93 5.18 -4.04
N SER A 25 14.97 5.76 -4.66
CA SER A 25 14.92 7.15 -5.14
C SER A 25 14.01 7.33 -6.37
N LEU A 26 13.96 6.32 -7.25
CA LEU A 26 13.06 6.27 -8.40
C LEU A 26 11.59 6.18 -7.92
N LEU A 27 11.31 5.36 -6.89
CA LEU A 27 9.98 5.23 -6.28
C LEU A 27 9.46 6.56 -5.68
N SER A 28 10.23 7.23 -4.84
CA SER A 28 9.79 8.51 -4.22
C SER A 28 9.71 9.68 -5.23
N ALA A 29 10.62 9.73 -6.22
CA ALA A 29 10.50 10.66 -7.34
C ALA A 29 9.26 10.35 -8.20
N SER A 30 8.99 9.06 -8.44
CA SER A 30 7.86 8.62 -9.27
C SER A 30 6.49 8.94 -8.65
N GLU A 31 6.35 8.80 -7.33
CA GLU A 31 5.11 9.08 -6.59
C GLU A 31 4.72 10.58 -6.64
N ASN A 32 5.71 11.48 -6.53
CA ASN A 32 5.49 12.92 -6.73
C ASN A 32 5.16 13.27 -8.19
N THR A 33 5.73 12.56 -9.15
CA THR A 33 5.54 12.83 -10.58
C THR A 33 4.28 12.22 -11.18
N ALA A 34 3.66 11.24 -10.52
CA ALA A 34 2.40 10.66 -10.98
C ALA A 34 1.29 11.72 -11.10
N GLY A 35 1.31 12.75 -10.25
CA GLY A 35 0.43 13.93 -10.34
C GLY A 35 0.79 14.93 -11.45
N HIS A 36 1.93 14.75 -12.13
CA HIS A 36 2.44 15.65 -13.18
C HIS A 36 2.37 15.03 -14.58
N VAL A 37 1.89 13.79 -14.73
CA VAL A 37 1.59 13.20 -16.04
C VAL A 37 0.25 13.76 -16.52
N GLU A 38 0.33 14.78 -17.38
CA GLU A 38 -0.83 15.51 -17.91
C GLU A 38 -1.50 14.78 -19.08
N GLN A 39 -0.77 13.88 -19.76
CA GLN A 39 -1.26 13.20 -20.95
C GLN A 39 -0.99 11.69 -20.94
N ILE A 40 -2.07 10.92 -20.91
CA ILE A 40 -2.12 9.46 -21.01
C ILE A 40 -2.58 9.08 -22.42
N ILE A 41 -1.74 8.41 -23.19
CA ILE A 41 -1.96 8.03 -24.58
C ILE A 41 -2.26 6.53 -24.68
N ALA A 42 -3.44 6.17 -25.20
CA ALA A 42 -3.77 4.79 -25.52
C ALA A 42 -3.03 4.36 -26.80
N HIS A 43 -2.00 3.52 -26.65
CA HIS A 43 -1.10 3.12 -27.73
C HIS A 43 -1.81 2.18 -28.70
N ARG A 44 -1.98 2.62 -29.95
CA ARG A 44 -2.78 1.95 -30.99
C ARG A 44 -4.24 1.73 -30.58
N GLY A 45 -4.77 2.54 -29.66
CA GLY A 45 -6.01 2.28 -28.93
C GLY A 45 -5.77 1.59 -27.57
N ALA A 46 -6.81 1.06 -26.94
CA ALA A 46 -6.61 0.19 -25.77
C ALA A 46 -6.32 -1.24 -26.24
N SER A 47 -5.16 -1.41 -26.90
CA SER A 47 -4.75 -2.60 -27.65
C SER A 47 -4.59 -3.87 -26.78
N ALA A 48 -4.41 -3.71 -25.46
CA ALA A 48 -4.44 -4.82 -24.52
C ALA A 48 -5.85 -5.40 -24.28
N GLU A 49 -6.91 -4.60 -24.51
CA GLU A 49 -8.30 -4.99 -24.24
C GLU A 49 -9.11 -5.27 -25.52
N ARG A 50 -8.71 -4.67 -26.65
CA ARG A 50 -9.42 -4.72 -27.94
C ARG A 50 -8.42 -4.72 -29.11
N PRO A 51 -8.79 -5.24 -30.30
CA PRO A 51 -7.86 -5.35 -31.43
C PRO A 51 -7.24 -4.00 -31.82
N GLU A 52 -5.91 -3.93 -31.87
CA GLU A 52 -5.16 -2.69 -32.13
C GLU A 52 -5.54 -1.99 -33.44
N CYS A 53 -5.41 -0.66 -33.47
CA CYS A 53 -5.72 0.21 -34.62
C CYS A 53 -7.16 0.13 -35.15
N THR A 54 -8.12 -0.38 -34.38
CA THR A 54 -9.54 -0.49 -34.77
C THR A 54 -10.43 0.57 -34.11
N LEU A 55 -11.61 0.81 -34.70
CA LEU A 55 -12.63 1.68 -34.09
C LEU A 55 -13.04 1.17 -32.71
N SER A 56 -13.12 -0.15 -32.53
CA SER A 56 -13.38 -0.79 -31.24
C SER A 56 -12.35 -0.40 -30.18
N ALA A 57 -11.04 -0.48 -30.49
CA ALA A 57 -9.98 -0.10 -29.56
C ALA A 57 -9.97 1.40 -29.23
N PHE A 58 -10.32 2.27 -30.19
CA PHE A 58 -10.46 3.70 -29.93
C PHE A 58 -11.68 4.02 -29.06
N ALA A 59 -12.79 3.29 -29.23
CA ALA A 59 -13.95 3.41 -28.36
C ALA A 59 -13.57 3.05 -26.91
N ARG A 60 -12.76 2.00 -26.75
CA ARG A 60 -12.27 1.62 -25.42
C ARG A 60 -11.39 2.67 -24.78
N ALA A 61 -10.47 3.27 -25.55
CA ALA A 61 -9.63 4.36 -25.05
C ALA A 61 -10.47 5.52 -24.47
N ILE A 62 -11.60 5.86 -25.11
CA ILE A 62 -12.55 6.85 -24.62
C ILE A 62 -13.24 6.36 -23.33
N GLU A 63 -13.74 5.11 -23.32
CA GLU A 63 -14.44 4.53 -22.16
C GLU A 63 -13.58 4.49 -20.88
N VAL A 64 -12.28 4.22 -21.02
CA VAL A 64 -11.36 4.10 -19.86
C VAL A 64 -10.83 5.44 -19.39
N GLY A 65 -11.09 6.52 -20.13
CA GLY A 65 -10.67 7.87 -19.78
C GLY A 65 -9.22 8.20 -20.16
N ALA A 66 -8.68 7.60 -21.21
CA ALA A 66 -7.40 8.05 -21.77
C ALA A 66 -7.54 9.49 -22.31
N THR A 67 -6.48 10.29 -22.20
CA THR A 67 -6.52 11.70 -22.65
C THR A 67 -6.29 11.85 -24.15
N ALA A 68 -5.53 10.92 -24.74
CA ALA A 68 -5.27 10.84 -26.17
C ALA A 68 -5.28 9.37 -26.64
N VAL A 69 -5.47 9.16 -27.94
CA VAL A 69 -5.35 7.85 -28.58
C VAL A 69 -4.42 7.93 -29.78
N GLU A 70 -3.51 6.96 -29.91
CA GLU A 70 -2.58 6.87 -31.02
C GLU A 70 -3.20 6.15 -32.23
N MET A 71 -2.99 6.72 -33.41
CA MET A 71 -3.45 6.23 -34.71
C MET A 71 -2.28 6.11 -35.68
N ASP A 72 -1.98 4.90 -36.11
CA ASP A 72 -0.93 4.62 -37.10
C ASP A 72 -1.41 4.87 -38.52
N VAL A 73 -1.01 6.00 -39.12
CA VAL A 73 -1.56 6.45 -40.39
C VAL A 73 -0.72 5.98 -41.58
N ARG A 74 -1.35 5.33 -42.55
CA ARG A 74 -0.73 4.84 -43.80
C ARG A 74 -1.57 5.18 -45.02
N THR A 75 -0.99 5.05 -46.22
CA THR A 75 -1.62 5.35 -47.50
C THR A 75 -1.87 4.08 -48.32
N THR A 76 -3.07 3.93 -48.85
CA THR A 76 -3.43 2.85 -49.79
C THR A 76 -2.88 3.12 -51.19
N ARG A 77 -2.92 2.11 -52.07
CA ARG A 77 -2.52 2.25 -53.48
C ARG A 77 -3.30 3.34 -54.23
N ASP A 78 -4.56 3.53 -53.86
CA ASP A 78 -5.46 4.55 -54.43
C ASP A 78 -5.42 5.90 -53.68
N GLY A 79 -4.43 6.11 -52.80
CA GLY A 79 -4.15 7.40 -52.16
C GLY A 79 -5.11 7.78 -51.04
N LYS A 80 -5.71 6.79 -50.36
CA LYS A 80 -6.58 6.98 -49.18
C LYS A 80 -5.83 6.68 -47.89
N LEU A 81 -6.22 7.33 -46.81
CA LEU A 81 -5.59 7.14 -45.50
C LEU A 81 -6.30 6.08 -44.68
N TYR A 82 -5.56 5.09 -44.21
CA TYR A 82 -6.05 3.99 -43.39
C TYR A 82 -5.19 3.79 -42.14
N LEU A 83 -5.73 3.05 -41.17
CA LEU A 83 -5.07 2.82 -39.88
C LEU A 83 -4.58 1.38 -39.75
N LEU A 84 -3.26 1.21 -39.64
CA LEU A 84 -2.62 -0.08 -39.40
C LEU A 84 -1.18 0.14 -38.95
N HIS A 85 -0.79 -0.49 -37.84
CA HIS A 85 0.57 -0.36 -37.33
C HIS A 85 1.62 -0.94 -38.30
N ASP A 86 1.40 -2.16 -38.76
CA ASP A 86 2.36 -2.90 -39.59
C ASP A 86 2.26 -2.52 -41.07
N ALA A 87 3.33 -2.75 -41.84
CA ALA A 87 3.31 -2.59 -43.29
C ALA A 87 2.56 -3.75 -43.99
N THR A 88 2.43 -4.89 -43.33
CA THR A 88 1.77 -6.10 -43.84
C THR A 88 0.51 -6.43 -43.06
N LEU A 89 -0.39 -7.19 -43.67
CA LEU A 89 -1.66 -7.61 -43.09
C LEU A 89 -1.53 -8.80 -42.11
N ASN A 90 -0.42 -9.53 -42.20
CA ASN A 90 -0.30 -10.89 -41.68
C ASN A 90 -0.52 -11.06 -40.17
N ARG A 91 -0.21 -10.05 -39.34
CA ARG A 91 -0.24 -10.20 -37.87
C ARG A 91 -1.61 -9.91 -37.28
N THR A 92 -2.29 -8.89 -37.79
CA THR A 92 -3.47 -8.30 -37.14
C THR A 92 -4.71 -8.32 -38.03
N THR A 93 -4.69 -9.09 -39.11
CA THR A 93 -5.87 -9.33 -39.94
C THR A 93 -5.89 -10.76 -40.48
N ASP A 94 -6.96 -11.14 -41.17
CA ASP A 94 -7.08 -12.39 -41.94
C ASP A 94 -6.52 -12.30 -43.38
N GLY A 95 -5.78 -11.23 -43.69
CA GLY A 95 -5.18 -10.99 -45.00
C GLY A 95 -3.67 -11.24 -45.01
N GLU A 96 -3.10 -11.30 -46.22
CA GLU A 96 -1.66 -11.47 -46.44
C GLU A 96 -1.07 -10.40 -47.37
N GLY A 97 0.23 -10.14 -47.17
CA GLY A 97 1.06 -9.28 -48.00
C GLY A 97 1.05 -7.81 -47.55
N THR A 98 1.70 -6.96 -48.35
CA THR A 98 1.83 -5.53 -48.11
C THR A 98 0.46 -4.84 -48.21
N ALA A 99 0.09 -4.10 -47.16
CA ALA A 99 -1.21 -3.44 -47.11
C ALA A 99 -1.30 -2.25 -48.09
N SER A 100 -0.21 -1.51 -48.30
CA SER A 100 -0.15 -0.36 -49.21
C SER A 100 -0.33 -0.73 -50.70
N ASP A 101 -0.19 -2.00 -51.07
CA ASP A 101 -0.41 -2.47 -52.45
C ASP A 101 -1.90 -2.64 -52.79
N LYS A 102 -2.79 -2.52 -51.79
CA LYS A 102 -4.23 -2.72 -51.93
C LYS A 102 -4.96 -1.38 -51.96
N THR A 103 -6.13 -1.33 -52.61
CA THR A 103 -7.04 -0.19 -52.52
C THR A 103 -7.77 -0.21 -51.18
N LEU A 104 -8.32 0.93 -50.78
CA LEU A 104 -9.12 1.00 -49.55
C LEU A 104 -10.30 0.03 -49.56
N THR A 105 -11.01 -0.09 -50.69
CA THR A 105 -12.13 -1.05 -50.84
C THR A 105 -11.70 -2.48 -50.60
N GLN A 106 -10.48 -2.85 -51.01
CA GLN A 106 -9.91 -4.17 -50.76
C GLN A 106 -9.52 -4.34 -49.29
N LEU A 107 -8.89 -3.32 -48.68
CA LEU A 107 -8.52 -3.36 -47.25
C LEU A 107 -9.73 -3.52 -46.34
N LYS A 108 -10.86 -2.89 -46.67
CA LYS A 108 -12.11 -3.01 -45.91
C LYS A 108 -12.78 -4.39 -45.95
N GLN A 109 -12.30 -5.32 -46.77
CA GLN A 109 -12.81 -6.69 -46.77
C GLN A 109 -12.21 -7.55 -45.65
N PHE A 110 -11.02 -7.19 -45.15
CA PHE A 110 -10.32 -7.99 -44.15
C PHE A 110 -10.93 -7.81 -42.76
N ASP A 111 -10.92 -8.89 -42.00
CA ASP A 111 -11.22 -8.94 -40.58
C ASP A 111 -9.97 -8.57 -39.78
N ALA A 112 -10.06 -7.49 -39.01
CA ALA A 112 -8.99 -6.97 -38.16
C ALA A 112 -9.20 -7.27 -36.66
N GLY A 113 -10.18 -8.13 -36.31
CA GLY A 113 -10.58 -8.35 -34.91
C GLY A 113 -10.50 -9.80 -34.43
N SER A 114 -10.69 -10.77 -35.33
CA SER A 114 -10.74 -12.21 -35.03
C SER A 114 -9.44 -12.75 -34.45
N TRP A 115 -8.29 -12.19 -34.86
CA TRP A 115 -6.97 -12.55 -34.32
C TRP A 115 -6.84 -12.23 -32.83
N PHE A 116 -7.53 -11.18 -32.36
CA PHE A 116 -7.51 -10.78 -30.96
C PHE A 116 -8.49 -11.62 -30.15
N ASN A 117 -9.75 -11.68 -30.60
CA ASN A 117 -10.77 -12.51 -29.99
C ASN A 117 -11.96 -12.69 -30.94
N LYS A 118 -12.56 -13.87 -30.95
CA LYS A 118 -13.75 -14.19 -31.77
C LYS A 118 -14.91 -13.20 -31.58
N LYS A 119 -15.05 -12.56 -30.41
CA LYS A 119 -16.10 -11.54 -30.18
C LYS A 119 -15.95 -10.28 -31.03
N TYR A 120 -14.77 -10.02 -31.59
CA TYR A 120 -14.50 -8.90 -32.50
C TYR A 120 -14.46 -9.33 -33.97
N GLN A 121 -14.96 -10.53 -34.26
CA GLN A 121 -15.12 -10.97 -35.64
C GLN A 121 -15.98 -9.97 -36.42
N GLY A 122 -15.49 -9.57 -37.60
CA GLY A 122 -16.10 -8.57 -38.47
C GLY A 122 -15.56 -7.15 -38.31
N GLU A 123 -14.71 -6.89 -37.30
CA GLU A 123 -14.03 -5.58 -37.18
C GLU A 123 -13.19 -5.31 -38.45
N ARG A 124 -13.22 -4.07 -38.96
CA ARG A 124 -12.54 -3.70 -40.21
C ARG A 124 -11.35 -2.79 -39.96
N ILE A 125 -10.40 -2.80 -40.90
CA ILE A 125 -9.33 -1.80 -40.98
C ILE A 125 -9.97 -0.42 -41.19
N PRO A 126 -9.84 0.54 -40.25
CA PRO A 126 -10.50 1.83 -40.36
C PRO A 126 -9.81 2.76 -41.36
N GLU A 127 -10.59 3.66 -41.96
CA GLU A 127 -10.06 4.89 -42.55
C GLU A 127 -9.71 5.91 -41.47
N LEU A 128 -8.74 6.78 -41.74
CA LEU A 128 -8.41 7.88 -40.81
C LEU A 128 -9.64 8.75 -40.52
N ARG A 129 -10.43 9.11 -41.54
CA ARG A 129 -11.69 9.87 -41.36
C ARG A 129 -12.65 9.24 -40.35
N GLU A 130 -12.79 7.91 -40.32
CA GLU A 130 -13.74 7.22 -39.45
C GLU A 130 -13.30 7.34 -37.99
N ALA A 131 -12.00 7.13 -37.75
CA ALA A 131 -11.41 7.29 -36.43
C ALA A 131 -11.45 8.75 -35.95
N LEU A 132 -11.12 9.72 -36.81
CA LEU A 132 -11.20 11.15 -36.49
C LEU A 132 -12.63 11.55 -36.09
N GLN A 133 -13.64 11.09 -36.84
CA GLN A 133 -15.05 11.37 -36.53
C GLN A 133 -15.48 10.73 -35.20
N GLN A 134 -15.05 9.50 -34.93
CA GLN A 134 -15.38 8.82 -33.68
C GLN A 134 -14.79 9.52 -32.46
N CYS A 135 -13.53 9.96 -32.56
CA CYS A 135 -12.77 10.61 -31.48
C CYS A 135 -13.09 12.10 -31.32
N LYS A 136 -13.66 12.74 -32.35
CA LYS A 136 -13.99 14.17 -32.36
C LYS A 136 -14.71 14.57 -31.07
N THR A 137 -14.22 15.65 -30.44
CA THR A 137 -14.68 16.21 -29.15
C THR A 137 -14.62 15.29 -27.93
N LYS A 138 -14.25 14.01 -28.06
CA LYS A 138 -14.24 13.04 -26.95
C LYS A 138 -12.83 12.81 -26.40
N ILE A 139 -11.84 12.67 -27.28
CA ILE A 139 -10.46 12.36 -26.92
C ILE A 139 -9.50 13.08 -27.89
N ASP A 140 -8.29 13.42 -27.45
CA ASP A 140 -7.27 13.93 -28.36
C ASP A 140 -6.74 12.79 -29.24
N VAL A 141 -6.21 13.12 -30.43
CA VAL A 141 -5.67 12.12 -31.35
C VAL A 141 -4.17 12.36 -31.56
N LEU A 142 -3.37 11.32 -31.39
CA LEU A 142 -1.96 11.28 -31.78
C LEU A 142 -1.85 10.55 -33.11
N LEU A 143 -1.43 11.24 -34.16
CA LEU A 143 -1.20 10.62 -35.46
C LEU A 143 0.26 10.15 -35.53
N ASP A 144 0.52 8.85 -35.41
CA ASP A 144 1.84 8.29 -35.73
C ASP A 144 1.95 8.13 -37.25
N LEU A 145 2.71 9.05 -37.87
CA LEU A 145 2.91 9.09 -39.31
C LEU A 145 3.91 8.01 -39.73
N LYS A 146 3.43 6.99 -40.46
CA LYS A 146 4.29 5.91 -40.97
C LYS A 146 4.97 6.24 -42.29
N GLU A 147 4.63 7.37 -42.91
CA GLU A 147 5.13 7.80 -44.22
C GLU A 147 5.65 9.26 -44.18
N GLN A 148 6.38 9.63 -45.24
CA GLN A 148 7.00 10.94 -45.42
C GLN A 148 6.54 11.58 -46.73
N GLY A 149 6.86 12.86 -46.93
CA GLY A 149 6.62 13.58 -48.19
C GLY A 149 5.41 14.50 -48.18
N THR A 150 5.44 15.49 -49.08
CA THR A 150 4.49 16.61 -49.09
C THR A 150 3.07 16.19 -49.38
N THR A 151 2.86 15.30 -50.35
CA THR A 151 1.52 14.83 -50.75
C THR A 151 0.81 14.12 -49.60
N TYR A 152 1.51 13.21 -48.92
CA TYR A 152 1.00 12.49 -47.75
C TYR A 152 0.64 13.47 -46.61
N ALA A 153 1.55 14.39 -46.27
CA ALA A 153 1.30 15.38 -45.22
C ALA A 153 0.10 16.30 -45.53
N GLN A 154 -0.05 16.73 -46.80
CA GLN A 154 -1.20 17.51 -47.24
C GLN A 154 -2.52 16.74 -47.12
N GLN A 155 -2.53 15.44 -47.46
CA GLN A 155 -3.70 14.59 -47.30
C GLN A 155 -4.09 14.42 -45.83
N VAL A 156 -3.11 14.12 -44.96
CA VAL A 156 -3.34 13.99 -43.51
C VAL A 156 -3.90 15.30 -42.95
N ALA A 157 -3.28 16.44 -43.29
CA ALA A 157 -3.76 17.75 -42.84
C ALA A 157 -5.18 18.06 -43.32
N ALA A 158 -5.51 17.75 -44.57
CA ALA A 158 -6.84 17.92 -45.12
C ALA A 158 -7.89 17.08 -44.38
N GLU A 159 -7.58 15.83 -44.03
CA GLU A 159 -8.49 14.99 -43.24
C GLU A 159 -8.66 15.49 -41.81
N VAL A 160 -7.58 15.95 -41.14
CA VAL A 160 -7.66 16.55 -39.81
C VAL A 160 -8.52 17.81 -39.81
N ILE A 161 -8.34 18.71 -40.78
CA ILE A 161 -9.12 19.94 -40.91
C ILE A 161 -10.61 19.63 -41.14
N LYS A 162 -10.89 18.64 -42.01
CA LYS A 162 -12.27 18.35 -42.43
C LYS A 162 -13.04 17.50 -41.42
N TYR A 163 -12.40 16.49 -40.84
CA TYR A 163 -13.07 15.47 -40.03
C TYR A 163 -12.69 15.54 -38.55
N GLY A 164 -11.46 15.96 -38.23
CA GLY A 164 -10.95 16.09 -36.87
C GLY A 164 -11.10 17.49 -36.27
N LEU A 165 -10.17 17.81 -35.35
CA LEU A 165 -10.00 19.12 -34.73
C LEU A 165 -8.49 19.41 -34.59
N PRO A 166 -7.91 20.37 -35.34
CA PRO A 166 -6.48 20.68 -35.28
C PRO A 166 -5.95 20.91 -33.85
N LYS A 167 -6.64 21.72 -33.04
CA LYS A 167 -6.26 22.00 -31.63
C LYS A 167 -6.19 20.76 -30.73
N ARG A 168 -6.94 19.69 -31.06
CA ARG A 168 -6.98 18.43 -30.32
C ARG A 168 -6.19 17.31 -31.03
N THR A 169 -5.35 17.69 -31.99
CA THR A 169 -4.50 16.78 -32.75
C THR A 169 -3.05 16.96 -32.32
N ILE A 170 -2.35 15.84 -32.16
CA ILE A 170 -0.92 15.75 -31.93
C ILE A 170 -0.35 15.03 -33.15
N VAL A 171 0.63 15.64 -33.82
CA VAL A 171 1.27 15.04 -34.99
C VAL A 171 2.59 14.41 -34.57
N GLY A 172 2.70 13.09 -34.71
CA GLY A 172 3.93 12.33 -34.51
C GLY A 172 4.86 12.50 -35.70
N VAL A 173 5.85 13.40 -35.57
CA VAL A 173 6.78 13.74 -36.65
C VAL A 173 8.10 12.99 -36.49
N ARG A 174 8.65 12.47 -37.59
CA ARG A 174 9.87 11.63 -37.61
C ARG A 174 11.09 12.33 -38.23
N SER A 175 10.91 13.53 -38.76
CA SER A 175 11.99 14.37 -39.32
C SER A 175 11.73 15.85 -39.08
N VAL A 176 12.79 16.66 -39.10
CA VAL A 176 12.70 18.12 -39.00
C VAL A 176 11.92 18.71 -40.18
N GLU A 177 12.10 18.17 -41.39
CA GLU A 177 11.36 18.59 -42.57
C GLU A 177 9.86 18.35 -42.42
N GLN A 178 9.48 17.19 -41.87
CA GLN A 178 8.09 16.87 -41.57
C GLN A 178 7.52 17.79 -40.48
N ALA A 179 8.30 18.09 -39.43
CA ALA A 179 7.90 19.03 -38.38
C ALA A 179 7.60 20.43 -38.93
N LEU A 180 8.51 20.98 -39.74
CA LEU A 180 8.36 22.28 -40.39
C LEU A 180 7.18 22.32 -41.36
N LEU A 181 6.93 21.22 -42.08
CA LEU A 181 5.80 21.10 -42.99
C LEU A 181 4.46 21.09 -42.24
N PHE A 182 4.32 20.24 -41.22
CA PHE A 182 3.09 20.19 -40.42
C PHE A 182 2.86 21.46 -39.61
N ARG A 183 3.91 22.20 -39.24
CA ARG A 183 3.75 23.52 -38.62
C ARG A 183 3.08 24.51 -39.57
N LYS A 184 3.30 24.41 -40.89
CA LYS A 184 2.62 25.22 -41.91
C LYS A 184 1.19 24.73 -42.18
N LEU A 185 1.00 23.41 -42.26
CA LEU A 185 -0.28 22.81 -42.64
C LEU A 185 -1.31 22.78 -41.50
N LEU A 186 -0.86 22.54 -40.27
CA LEU A 186 -1.68 22.42 -39.07
C LEU A 186 -1.03 23.25 -37.93
N PRO A 187 -1.00 24.59 -38.02
CA PRO A 187 -0.30 25.44 -37.05
C PRO A 187 -0.82 25.30 -35.61
N GLU A 188 -2.09 24.91 -35.45
CA GLU A 188 -2.76 24.72 -34.17
C GLU A 188 -2.56 23.32 -33.55
N ALA A 189 -2.04 22.37 -34.33
CA ALA A 189 -1.76 21.03 -33.82
C ALA A 189 -0.44 21.02 -33.04
N ARG A 190 -0.43 20.28 -31.93
CA ARG A 190 0.80 20.01 -31.18
C ARG A 190 1.65 19.00 -31.94
N GLN A 191 2.96 18.98 -31.71
CA GLN A 191 3.84 18.00 -32.33
C GLN A 191 4.57 17.16 -31.27
N LEU A 192 4.68 15.87 -31.57
CA LEU A 192 5.47 14.91 -30.82
C LEU A 192 6.58 14.39 -31.71
N GLY A 193 7.83 14.62 -31.32
CA GLY A 193 9.02 14.19 -32.04
C GLY A 193 9.31 12.71 -31.79
N LEU A 194 9.02 11.88 -32.79
CA LEU A 194 9.42 10.48 -32.86
C LEU A 194 10.84 10.41 -33.42
N ILE A 195 11.79 10.93 -32.64
CA ILE A 195 13.16 11.17 -33.10
C ILE A 195 13.87 9.86 -33.50
N PRO A 196 14.72 9.89 -34.55
CA PRO A 196 15.47 8.71 -34.99
C PRO A 196 16.64 8.36 -34.05
N ASN A 197 17.19 9.34 -33.34
CA ASN A 197 18.30 9.18 -32.40
C ASN A 197 18.37 10.37 -31.42
N PRO A 198 19.02 10.21 -30.25
CA PRO A 198 19.15 11.28 -29.26
C PRO A 198 19.87 12.55 -29.75
N GLN A 199 20.78 12.44 -30.72
CA GLN A 199 21.52 13.59 -31.25
C GLN A 199 20.60 14.60 -31.97
N SER A 200 19.42 14.15 -32.42
CA SER A 200 18.46 15.00 -33.10
C SER A 200 17.55 15.82 -32.19
N ILE A 201 17.63 15.67 -30.86
CA ILE A 201 16.79 16.40 -29.89
C ILE A 201 16.78 17.91 -30.16
N ALA A 202 17.97 18.54 -30.23
CA ALA A 202 18.08 19.98 -30.44
C ALA A 202 17.43 20.43 -31.75
N ALA A 203 17.66 19.71 -32.85
CA ALA A 203 17.13 20.05 -34.16
C ALA A 203 15.58 19.99 -34.21
N PHE A 204 14.96 19.03 -33.51
CA PHE A 204 13.50 18.96 -33.40
C PHE A 204 12.93 20.09 -32.55
N VAL A 205 13.57 20.43 -31.43
CA VAL A 205 13.13 21.55 -30.58
C VAL A 205 13.28 22.89 -31.31
N ASP A 206 14.37 23.08 -32.05
CA ASP A 206 14.57 24.26 -32.91
C ASP A 206 13.48 24.38 -33.98
N ALA A 207 13.01 23.24 -34.50
CA ALA A 207 11.86 23.13 -35.41
C ALA A 207 10.49 23.34 -34.73
N LYS A 208 10.47 23.75 -33.46
CA LYS A 208 9.28 24.01 -32.64
C LYS A 208 8.44 22.76 -32.35
N VAL A 209 9.08 21.61 -32.19
CA VAL A 209 8.41 20.41 -31.66
C VAL A 209 8.34 20.51 -30.15
N GLU A 210 7.13 20.44 -29.59
CA GLU A 210 6.88 20.71 -28.16
C GLU A 210 7.22 19.51 -27.26
N THR A 211 7.00 18.29 -27.74
CA THR A 211 7.18 17.07 -26.95
C THR A 211 8.15 16.12 -27.67
N ILE A 212 9.14 15.60 -26.95
CA ILE A 212 10.14 14.65 -27.48
C ILE A 212 9.93 13.28 -26.85
N ARG A 213 9.82 12.24 -27.70
CA ARG A 213 9.83 10.86 -27.24
C ARG A 213 11.25 10.35 -27.06
N LEU A 214 11.53 9.76 -25.91
CA LEU A 214 12.67 8.87 -25.72
C LEU A 214 12.20 7.42 -25.63
N TRP A 215 12.94 6.52 -26.27
CA TRP A 215 12.77 5.08 -26.02
C TRP A 215 13.29 4.75 -24.61
N PRO A 216 12.65 3.80 -23.89
CA PRO A 216 13.14 3.37 -22.58
C PRO A 216 14.62 3.00 -22.57
N ASP A 217 15.13 2.33 -23.61
CA ASP A 217 16.54 1.95 -23.73
C ASP A 217 17.51 3.14 -23.79
N TRP A 218 17.05 4.32 -24.20
CA TRP A 218 17.88 5.53 -24.23
C TRP A 218 17.96 6.22 -22.86
N LEU A 219 17.11 5.85 -21.90
CA LEU A 219 17.12 6.43 -20.55
C LEU A 219 18.33 6.03 -19.72
N GLU A 220 19.13 5.06 -20.19
CA GLU A 220 20.45 4.76 -19.62
C GLU A 220 21.40 5.98 -19.67
N ASP A 221 21.26 6.83 -20.68
CA ASP A 221 21.95 8.11 -20.75
C ASP A 221 21.19 9.18 -19.94
N ASN A 222 21.64 9.34 -18.69
CA ASN A 222 21.09 10.29 -17.73
C ASN A 222 21.18 11.76 -18.17
N SER A 223 21.88 12.10 -19.26
CA SER A 223 21.99 13.47 -19.78
C SER A 223 20.83 13.89 -20.69
N LEU A 224 20.09 12.94 -21.28
CA LEU A 224 19.07 13.23 -22.30
C LEU A 224 17.84 13.94 -21.74
N VAL A 225 17.34 13.49 -20.58
CA VAL A 225 16.17 14.12 -19.93
C VAL A 225 16.48 15.56 -19.49
N PRO A 226 17.61 15.85 -18.80
CA PRO A 226 18.05 17.22 -18.56
C PRO A 226 18.22 18.06 -19.84
N GLN A 227 18.72 17.49 -20.93
CA GLN A 227 18.86 18.19 -22.22
C GLN A 227 17.50 18.63 -22.77
N ILE A 228 16.50 17.73 -22.81
CA ILE A 228 15.14 18.04 -23.26
C ILE A 228 14.55 19.19 -22.42
N LYS A 229 14.64 19.09 -21.08
CA LYS A 229 14.15 20.13 -20.16
C LYS A 229 14.84 21.47 -20.35
N LYS A 230 16.17 21.47 -20.52
CA LYS A 230 16.97 22.69 -20.75
C LYS A 230 16.59 23.40 -22.05
N LEU A 231 16.24 22.63 -23.09
CA LEU A 231 15.78 23.17 -24.36
C LEU A 231 14.31 23.63 -24.33
N GLY A 232 13.60 23.41 -23.23
CA GLY A 232 12.22 23.85 -23.03
C GLY A 232 11.15 22.92 -23.63
N ALA A 233 11.53 21.70 -24.01
CA ALA A 233 10.59 20.71 -24.52
C ALA A 233 10.08 19.78 -23.42
N GLN A 234 8.92 19.16 -23.67
CA GLN A 234 8.28 18.17 -22.81
C GLN A 234 8.78 16.77 -23.12
N LEU A 235 8.77 15.88 -22.14
CA LEU A 235 9.18 14.48 -22.29
C LEU A 235 7.97 13.56 -22.49
N HIS A 236 8.03 12.70 -23.52
CA HIS A 236 7.13 11.56 -23.71
C HIS A 236 7.89 10.25 -23.54
N LEU A 237 7.31 9.27 -22.84
CA LEU A 237 7.85 7.92 -22.71
C LEU A 237 6.80 6.86 -23.03
N ASN A 238 7.25 5.77 -23.64
CA ASN A 238 6.39 4.64 -23.99
C ASN A 238 6.47 3.57 -22.90
N GLY A 239 5.30 3.14 -22.43
CA GLY A 239 5.10 1.89 -21.70
C GLY A 239 4.21 0.93 -22.50
N THR A 240 3.95 -0.23 -21.93
CA THR A 240 3.24 -1.35 -22.55
C THR A 240 2.04 -1.75 -21.69
N THR A 241 2.30 -2.19 -20.46
CA THR A 241 1.32 -2.83 -19.57
C THR A 241 0.61 -1.85 -18.62
N GLY A 242 1.20 -0.68 -18.37
CA GLY A 242 0.67 0.27 -17.38
C GLY A 242 0.79 -0.22 -15.93
N LEU A 243 1.45 -1.36 -15.68
CA LEU A 243 1.64 -1.91 -14.34
C LEU A 243 2.69 -1.12 -13.55
N PRO A 244 2.61 -1.11 -12.20
CA PRO A 244 3.53 -0.34 -11.38
C PRO A 244 5.02 -0.64 -11.61
N ASN A 245 5.39 -1.89 -11.86
CA ASN A 245 6.78 -2.29 -12.09
C ASN A 245 7.38 -1.70 -13.39
N GLU A 246 6.56 -1.37 -14.38
CA GLU A 246 6.98 -0.69 -15.60
C GLU A 246 6.85 0.83 -15.46
N VAL A 247 5.77 1.30 -14.84
CA VAL A 247 5.43 2.74 -14.76
C VAL A 247 6.32 3.49 -13.78
N LEU A 248 6.68 2.89 -12.63
CA LEU A 248 7.49 3.57 -11.60
C LEU A 248 8.88 4.01 -12.11
N PRO A 249 9.66 3.15 -12.82
CA PRO A 249 10.91 3.59 -13.44
C PRO A 249 10.74 4.76 -14.42
N LEU A 250 9.70 4.72 -15.27
CA LEU A 250 9.44 5.78 -16.26
C LEU A 250 9.09 7.11 -15.59
N LEU A 251 8.25 7.06 -14.55
CA LEU A 251 7.82 8.24 -13.80
C LEU A 251 8.99 8.99 -13.15
N ALA A 252 10.06 8.30 -12.74
CA ALA A 252 11.20 8.95 -12.14
C ALA A 252 11.92 9.97 -13.06
N HIS A 253 11.70 9.88 -14.38
CA HIS A 253 12.19 10.86 -15.36
C HIS A 253 11.28 12.09 -15.50
N GLN A 254 10.16 12.12 -14.77
CA GLN A 254 9.14 13.18 -14.77
C GLN A 254 8.56 13.43 -16.18
N PRO A 255 8.00 12.40 -16.83
CA PRO A 255 7.41 12.55 -18.17
C PRO A 255 6.17 13.44 -18.10
N PHE A 256 6.00 14.31 -19.11
CA PHE A 256 4.75 15.04 -19.32
C PHE A 256 3.64 14.11 -19.82
N SER A 257 4.03 13.13 -20.64
CA SER A 257 3.10 12.18 -21.25
C SER A 257 3.62 10.75 -21.25
N LEU A 258 2.71 9.80 -21.07
CA LEU A 258 2.97 8.36 -21.10
C LEU A 258 2.02 7.66 -22.06
N SER A 259 2.51 6.69 -22.82
CA SER A 259 1.67 5.77 -23.60
C SER A 259 1.64 4.37 -23.01
N ALA A 260 0.54 3.62 -23.20
CA ALA A 260 0.47 2.20 -22.87
C ALA A 260 -0.55 1.46 -23.75
N ASP A 261 -0.34 0.16 -23.98
CA ASP A 261 -1.30 -0.74 -24.63
C ASP A 261 -2.52 -0.99 -23.73
N ASP A 262 -2.30 -1.00 -22.40
CA ASP A 262 -3.35 -1.05 -21.37
C ASP A 262 -3.49 0.31 -20.65
N PRO A 263 -4.18 1.29 -21.26
CA PRO A 263 -4.41 2.60 -20.64
C PRO A 263 -5.27 2.52 -19.37
N ALA A 264 -6.15 1.51 -19.23
CA ALA A 264 -6.97 1.35 -18.03
C ALA A 264 -6.11 1.04 -16.81
N THR A 265 -5.18 0.09 -16.95
CA THR A 265 -4.22 -0.25 -15.91
C THR A 265 -3.28 0.92 -15.61
N LEU A 266 -2.80 1.64 -16.64
CA LEU A 266 -1.97 2.83 -16.44
C LEU A 266 -2.69 3.92 -15.64
N ILE A 267 -3.94 4.25 -15.97
CA ILE A 267 -4.76 5.24 -15.23
C ILE A 267 -4.96 4.81 -13.79
N LYS A 268 -5.27 3.52 -13.56
CA LYS A 268 -5.42 2.97 -12.20
C LYS A 268 -4.11 3.09 -11.41
N THR A 269 -2.98 2.75 -12.01
CA THR A 269 -1.65 2.87 -11.41
C THR A 269 -1.37 4.32 -11.02
N LEU A 270 -1.53 5.28 -11.94
CA LEU A 270 -1.30 6.70 -11.67
C LEU A 270 -2.22 7.25 -10.58
N LYS A 271 -3.52 6.92 -10.61
CA LYS A 271 -4.48 7.32 -9.56
C LYS A 271 -4.11 6.76 -8.19
N SER A 272 -3.66 5.50 -8.14
CA SER A 272 -3.24 4.87 -6.88
C SER A 272 -2.03 5.57 -6.26
N LEU A 273 -1.07 6.00 -7.09
CA LEU A 273 0.11 6.75 -6.69
C LEU A 273 -0.26 8.18 -6.26
N GLN A 274 -1.17 8.85 -6.97
CA GLN A 274 -1.67 10.19 -6.60
C GLN A 274 -2.42 10.20 -5.26
N HIS A 275 -3.25 9.19 -4.98
CA HIS A 275 -3.97 9.06 -3.70
C HIS A 275 -3.05 8.82 -2.49
N HIS A 276 -1.85 8.27 -2.71
CA HIS A 276 -0.84 8.16 -1.65
C HIS A 276 -0.26 9.53 -1.28
N ASN A 277 -0.19 10.49 -2.20
CA ASN A 277 0.46 11.77 -1.98
C ASN A 277 -0.42 12.79 -1.20
N THR A 278 -1.74 12.80 -1.44
CA THR A 278 -2.67 13.74 -0.78
C THR A 278 -2.89 13.42 0.70
N LYS A 279 -3.03 12.14 1.06
CA LYS A 279 -3.18 11.71 2.47
C LYS A 279 -1.93 11.96 3.30
N ILE A 280 -0.77 11.92 2.67
CA ILE A 280 0.52 12.07 3.34
C ILE A 280 0.83 13.54 3.63
N CYS A 281 0.50 14.45 2.71
CA CYS A 281 0.77 15.88 2.92
C CYS A 281 -0.08 16.48 4.05
N GLU A 282 -1.29 15.95 4.29
CA GLU A 282 -2.16 16.30 5.43
C GLU A 282 -1.61 15.78 6.77
N ILE A 283 -0.99 14.60 6.77
CA ILE A 283 -0.36 14.01 7.96
C ILE A 283 0.93 14.75 8.33
N GLN A 284 1.72 15.22 7.35
CA GLN A 284 2.95 15.98 7.63
C GLN A 284 2.69 17.33 8.30
N GLN A 285 1.54 17.97 8.03
CA GLN A 285 1.14 19.19 8.75
C GLN A 285 0.75 18.91 10.21
N GLN A 286 0.32 17.69 10.56
CA GLN A 286 -0.11 17.33 11.92
C GLN A 286 1.04 17.03 12.89
N PHE A 287 2.28 16.91 12.40
CA PHE A 287 3.43 16.59 13.23
C PHE A 287 4.37 17.78 13.53
N SER A 288 4.00 19.00 13.13
CA SER A 288 4.74 20.18 13.53
C SER A 288 4.39 20.54 14.98
N PRO A 289 5.36 20.80 15.88
CA PRO A 289 5.08 21.19 17.28
C PRO A 289 4.30 22.50 17.41
N HIS A 290 4.07 23.23 16.30
CA HIS A 290 3.31 24.46 16.23
C HIS A 290 2.00 24.35 15.42
N ALA A 291 1.72 23.21 14.80
CA ALA A 291 0.43 22.98 14.16
C ALA A 291 -0.53 22.41 15.21
N ASN A 292 -1.22 23.31 15.91
CA ASN A 292 -2.45 22.95 16.61
C ASN A 292 -3.47 22.50 15.54
N PRO A 293 -3.89 21.22 15.48
CA PRO A 293 -5.26 21.00 15.04
C PRO A 293 -6.12 21.68 16.11
N ARG A 294 -7.01 22.58 15.73
CA ARG A 294 -8.16 22.92 16.61
C ARG A 294 -9.11 21.72 16.65
N ILE A 295 -8.62 20.55 17.01
CA ILE A 295 -9.39 19.36 17.31
C ILE A 295 -9.24 19.17 18.82
N LYS A 296 -10.26 19.56 19.58
CA LYS A 296 -10.39 19.12 20.98
C LYS A 296 -10.86 17.67 20.93
N LEU A 297 -9.92 16.73 21.11
CA LEU A 297 -10.20 15.31 21.12
C LEU A 297 -10.69 14.87 22.51
N GLY A 298 -11.90 14.36 22.58
CA GLY A 298 -12.49 13.83 23.81
C GLY A 298 -12.07 12.41 24.16
N MET A 299 -12.40 12.01 25.38
CA MET A 299 -12.09 10.69 25.94
C MET A 299 -13.01 9.56 25.43
N SER A 300 -13.16 9.42 24.11
CA SER A 300 -13.95 8.32 23.51
C SER A 300 -13.16 6.99 23.59
N ARG A 301 -13.57 6.01 24.43
CA ARG A 301 -12.86 4.72 24.58
C ARG A 301 -13.21 3.74 23.46
N ILE A 302 -12.33 3.51 22.48
CA ILE A 302 -12.44 2.35 21.58
C ILE A 302 -12.23 1.07 22.40
N GLY A 303 -13.31 0.34 22.69
CA GLY A 303 -13.23 -0.96 23.37
C GLY A 303 -12.98 -2.10 22.37
N ALA A 304 -12.27 -3.15 22.78
CA ALA A 304 -12.05 -4.36 21.98
C ALA A 304 -13.36 -5.01 21.47
N ARG A 305 -14.49 -4.76 22.16
CA ARG A 305 -15.84 -5.20 21.79
C ARG A 305 -16.25 -4.76 20.38
N THR A 306 -15.90 -3.55 19.96
CA THR A 306 -16.33 -3.00 18.66
C THR A 306 -15.43 -3.47 17.51
N PHE A 307 -14.19 -3.86 17.80
CA PHE A 307 -13.25 -4.41 16.83
C PHE A 307 -13.61 -5.82 16.37
N LEU A 308 -14.09 -6.67 17.29
CA LEU A 308 -14.58 -8.00 16.92
C LEU A 308 -15.68 -7.88 15.86
N ASN A 309 -16.57 -6.88 15.96
CA ASN A 309 -17.65 -6.67 14.98
C ASN A 309 -17.14 -6.40 13.55
N ARG A 310 -15.88 -5.98 13.40
CA ARG A 310 -15.28 -5.52 12.15
C ARG A 310 -14.66 -6.63 11.29
N ASP A 311 -13.96 -7.58 11.91
CA ASP A 311 -13.13 -8.57 11.19
C ASP A 311 -13.78 -9.98 11.09
N TYR A 312 -14.95 -10.18 11.69
CA TYR A 312 -15.64 -11.49 11.77
C TYR A 312 -16.93 -11.56 10.95
N GLU A 313 -17.14 -10.63 10.02
CA GLU A 313 -18.40 -10.53 9.25
C GLU A 313 -19.66 -10.43 10.14
N MET A 314 -19.52 -10.02 11.41
CA MET A 314 -20.65 -9.76 12.31
C MET A 314 -21.58 -8.64 11.81
N LEU A 315 -21.10 -7.83 10.88
CA LEU A 315 -21.84 -6.82 10.13
C LEU A 315 -21.92 -7.24 8.67
N VAL A 316 -23.11 -7.59 8.19
CA VAL A 316 -23.35 -7.78 6.75
C VAL A 316 -23.48 -6.40 6.14
N LEU A 317 -22.41 -5.92 5.51
CA LEU A 317 -22.41 -4.66 4.80
C LEU A 317 -22.72 -4.87 3.31
N PRO A 318 -23.36 -3.90 2.64
CA PRO A 318 -23.36 -3.83 1.18
C PRO A 318 -21.92 -3.96 0.65
N PRO A 319 -21.67 -4.72 -0.45
CA PRO A 319 -20.32 -4.99 -0.95
C PRO A 319 -19.40 -3.76 -1.09
N PRO A 320 -19.88 -2.58 -1.54
CA PRO A 320 -19.02 -1.41 -1.65
C PRO A 320 -18.49 -0.92 -0.29
N LEU A 321 -19.23 -1.12 0.80
CA LEU A 321 -18.81 -0.72 2.17
C LEU A 321 -17.88 -1.75 2.84
N VAL A 322 -17.74 -2.96 2.29
CA VAL A 322 -16.87 -4.01 2.85
C VAL A 322 -15.39 -3.61 2.81
N HIS A 323 -14.99 -2.89 1.76
CA HIS A 323 -13.59 -2.51 1.53
C HIS A 323 -13.25 -1.09 1.99
N VAL A 324 -14.24 -0.33 2.49
CA VAL A 324 -14.03 1.04 2.97
C VAL A 324 -13.36 1.00 4.34
N PRO A 325 -12.29 1.79 4.56
CA PRO A 325 -11.72 1.99 5.88
C PRO A 325 -12.82 2.47 6.84
N ARG A 326 -13.14 1.63 7.84
CA ARG A 326 -14.16 1.98 8.84
C ARG A 326 -13.52 2.80 9.93
N ILE A 327 -14.14 3.93 10.25
CA ILE A 327 -13.66 4.79 11.32
C ILE A 327 -14.45 4.45 12.58
N LEU A 328 -13.80 3.79 13.53
CA LEU A 328 -14.51 3.29 14.70
C LEU A 328 -14.44 4.29 15.83
N PHE A 329 -15.54 5.02 16.06
CA PHE A 329 -15.72 5.82 17.26
C PHE A 329 -16.64 5.10 18.24
N ASN A 330 -16.37 5.26 19.52
CA ASN A 330 -17.30 4.91 20.58
C ASN A 330 -17.57 6.20 21.33
N GLY A 331 -18.75 6.78 21.13
CA GLY A 331 -19.13 8.10 21.63
C GLY A 331 -19.33 8.20 23.15
N GLY A 332 -18.66 7.39 23.97
CA GLY A 332 -18.76 7.50 25.43
C GLY A 332 -18.51 8.92 25.95
N GLU A 333 -18.75 9.16 27.25
CA GLU A 333 -18.94 10.47 27.93
C GLU A 333 -17.89 11.61 27.73
N GLY A 334 -16.93 11.53 26.81
CA GLY A 334 -15.91 12.56 26.55
C GLY A 334 -15.81 12.96 25.08
N ASP A 335 -16.07 14.26 24.86
CA ASP A 335 -16.07 15.13 23.66
C ASP A 335 -16.46 14.56 22.29
N GLN A 336 -17.39 15.30 21.67
CA GLN A 336 -17.90 15.10 20.33
C GLN A 336 -16.84 15.47 19.29
N ILE A 337 -16.66 14.59 18.30
CA ILE A 337 -15.77 14.86 17.18
C ILE A 337 -16.49 15.78 16.21
N GLU A 338 -15.87 16.92 15.92
CA GLU A 338 -16.30 17.82 14.85
C GLU A 338 -15.57 17.47 13.55
N TRP A 339 -16.31 17.06 12.51
CA TRP A 339 -15.75 16.84 11.18
C TRP A 339 -16.22 17.91 10.22
N LYS A 340 -15.29 18.75 9.75
CA LYS A 340 -15.57 19.72 8.69
C LYS A 340 -15.18 19.15 7.33
N PHE A 341 -16.15 19.03 6.43
CA PHE A 341 -15.92 18.49 5.10
C PHE A 341 -15.52 19.58 4.12
N THR A 342 -14.50 19.33 3.30
CA THR A 342 -14.03 20.26 2.25
C THR A 342 -14.64 19.96 0.88
N SER A 343 -15.28 18.81 0.72
CA SER A 343 -15.96 18.35 -0.49
C SER A 343 -17.27 17.62 -0.16
N PRO A 344 -18.21 17.46 -1.13
CA PRO A 344 -19.40 16.64 -0.94
C PRO A 344 -19.05 15.21 -0.49
N THR A 345 -19.60 14.81 0.65
CA THR A 345 -19.23 13.58 1.36
C THR A 345 -20.48 12.90 1.90
N VAL A 346 -20.49 11.57 1.90
CA VAL A 346 -21.53 10.75 2.52
C VAL A 346 -20.89 9.91 3.61
N ILE A 347 -21.46 9.98 4.81
CA ILE A 347 -21.04 9.16 5.92
C ILE A 347 -22.04 8.03 6.09
N PHE A 348 -21.54 6.81 6.18
CA PHE A 348 -22.33 5.64 6.55
C PHE A 348 -22.07 5.31 8.01
N ALA A 349 -23.12 5.05 8.78
CA ALA A 349 -23.01 4.76 10.21
C ALA A 349 -24.01 3.68 10.66
N ALA A 350 -23.70 2.98 11.75
CA ALA A 350 -24.64 2.14 12.48
C ALA A 350 -24.94 2.78 13.83
N PHE A 351 -26.21 2.78 14.22
CA PHE A 351 -26.69 3.23 15.53
C PHE A 351 -27.34 2.06 16.27
N GLN A 352 -27.15 1.97 17.59
CA GLN A 352 -27.67 0.85 18.38
C GLN A 352 -29.14 1.07 18.69
N TYR A 353 -29.92 0.02 18.51
CA TYR A 353 -31.24 -0.13 19.08
C TYR A 353 -31.11 -0.92 20.38
N ASN A 354 -31.49 -0.33 21.51
CA ASN A 354 -31.38 -0.95 22.83
C ASN A 354 -32.61 -1.83 23.15
N ASP A 355 -32.52 -2.58 24.24
CA ASP A 355 -33.56 -3.54 24.65
C ASP A 355 -34.84 -2.89 25.20
N SER A 356 -34.86 -1.58 25.43
CA SER A 356 -36.06 -0.83 25.81
C SER A 356 -36.81 -0.25 24.61
N GLY A 357 -36.34 -0.53 23.38
CA GLY A 357 -36.93 0.00 22.15
C GLY A 357 -36.51 1.44 21.83
N ALA A 358 -35.46 1.95 22.47
CA ALA A 358 -34.92 3.28 22.24
C ALA A 358 -33.60 3.20 21.46
N TRP A 359 -33.35 4.21 20.64
CA TRP A 359 -32.05 4.41 20.02
C TRP A 359 -31.05 4.92 21.05
N SER A 360 -29.75 4.76 20.80
CA SER A 360 -28.67 5.32 21.63
C SER A 360 -28.61 6.85 21.70
N PHE A 361 -29.59 7.54 21.12
CA PHE A 361 -29.75 8.99 21.25
C PHE A 361 -30.52 9.31 22.55
N ARG A 362 -30.24 10.48 23.12
CA ARG A 362 -30.91 10.93 24.35
C ARG A 362 -32.41 11.13 24.11
N ASP A 363 -33.19 10.94 25.16
CA ASP A 363 -34.62 11.27 25.19
C ASP A 363 -35.50 10.56 24.14
N GLY A 364 -35.07 9.39 23.64
CA GLY A 364 -35.84 8.58 22.69
C GLY A 364 -35.83 9.09 21.24
N GLN A 365 -34.95 10.05 20.93
CA GLN A 365 -34.74 10.56 19.57
C GLN A 365 -34.17 9.48 18.64
N GLN A 366 -34.37 9.62 17.33
CA GLN A 366 -33.89 8.68 16.31
C GLN A 366 -32.80 9.33 15.45
N PRO A 367 -31.92 8.55 14.80
CA PRO A 367 -30.95 9.10 13.85
C PRO A 367 -31.57 10.04 12.82
N GLU A 368 -32.79 9.75 12.36
CA GLU A 368 -33.56 10.55 11.43
C GLU A 368 -33.81 12.00 11.91
N ASP A 369 -33.95 12.21 13.23
CA ASP A 369 -34.12 13.54 13.82
C ASP A 369 -32.88 14.42 13.65
N PHE A 370 -31.73 13.80 13.32
CA PHE A 370 -30.44 14.43 13.08
C PHE A 370 -30.02 14.39 11.60
N GLY A 371 -30.97 14.16 10.69
CA GLY A 371 -30.72 14.18 9.24
C GLY A 371 -30.12 12.89 8.69
N TRP A 372 -30.01 11.83 9.49
CA TRP A 372 -29.58 10.52 9.00
C TRP A 372 -30.70 9.81 8.24
N GLN A 373 -30.38 9.31 7.06
CA GLN A 373 -31.27 8.53 6.22
C GLN A 373 -31.00 7.05 6.43
N ARG A 374 -32.06 6.24 6.49
CA ARG A 374 -31.94 4.81 6.78
C ARG A 374 -31.54 4.06 5.49
N LEU A 375 -30.41 3.37 5.54
CA LEU A 375 -29.94 2.51 4.45
C LEU A 375 -30.45 1.09 4.58
N ALA A 376 -30.30 0.47 5.77
CA ALA A 376 -30.60 -0.94 5.93
C ALA A 376 -31.16 -1.28 7.31
N LEU A 377 -32.14 -2.17 7.34
CA LEU A 377 -32.79 -2.65 8.57
C LEU A 377 -32.09 -3.91 9.09
N GLN A 378 -31.89 -3.98 10.41
CA GLN A 378 -31.38 -5.15 11.13
C GLN A 378 -30.11 -5.76 10.51
N ALA A 379 -29.27 -4.91 9.91
CA ALA A 379 -28.03 -5.31 9.26
C ALA A 379 -26.97 -5.81 10.27
N TYR A 380 -27.25 -5.66 11.57
CA TYR A 380 -26.41 -6.08 12.67
C TYR A 380 -27.23 -6.75 13.77
N GLN A 381 -26.72 -7.87 14.29
CA GLN A 381 -27.14 -8.47 15.54
C GLN A 381 -25.88 -8.92 16.30
N GLY A 382 -25.61 -8.29 17.44
CA GLY A 382 -24.50 -8.68 18.32
C GLY A 382 -24.99 -9.54 19.48
N SER A 383 -24.16 -10.46 19.96
CA SER A 383 -24.41 -11.13 21.26
C SER A 383 -23.86 -10.31 22.43
N SER A 384 -24.68 -10.23 23.47
CA SER A 384 -24.47 -9.92 24.89
C SER A 384 -23.28 -9.06 25.37
N ASN A 385 -23.66 -7.97 26.04
CA ASN A 385 -22.90 -7.32 27.12
C ASN A 385 -23.14 -8.10 28.44
N ALA A 386 -22.17 -8.14 29.34
CA ALA A 386 -22.37 -8.61 30.71
C ALA A 386 -23.40 -7.75 31.48
N GLU A 387 -23.62 -6.51 31.04
CA GLU A 387 -24.63 -5.59 31.60
C GLU A 387 -26.04 -5.81 31.03
N LEU A 388 -26.23 -6.70 30.04
CA LEU A 388 -27.50 -6.91 29.34
C LEU A 388 -28.05 -8.35 29.49
N ASP A 389 -27.61 -9.11 30.50
CA ASP A 389 -28.13 -10.44 30.84
C ASP A 389 -28.33 -11.39 29.63
N GLY A 390 -27.43 -11.35 28.65
CA GLY A 390 -27.50 -12.26 27.50
C GLY A 390 -28.43 -11.84 26.35
N LYS A 391 -29.06 -10.66 26.39
CA LYS A 391 -29.94 -10.19 25.30
C LYS A 391 -29.16 -9.73 24.06
N SER A 392 -29.75 -9.94 22.87
CA SER A 392 -29.18 -9.53 21.58
C SER A 392 -29.57 -8.09 21.26
N HIS A 393 -28.60 -7.23 20.96
CA HIS A 393 -28.85 -5.88 20.44
C HIS A 393 -28.79 -5.86 18.91
N LYS A 394 -29.62 -5.02 18.29
CA LYS A 394 -29.69 -4.86 16.82
C LYS A 394 -29.23 -3.46 16.42
N ALA A 395 -28.66 -3.31 15.22
CA ALA A 395 -28.39 -2.00 14.64
C ALA A 395 -28.89 -1.92 13.19
N ASN A 396 -29.35 -0.73 12.82
CA ASN A 396 -29.62 -0.38 11.42
C ASN A 396 -28.44 0.42 10.86
N ILE A 397 -28.27 0.37 9.55
CA ILE A 397 -27.29 1.19 8.83
C ILE A 397 -28.00 2.43 8.32
N TYR A 398 -27.31 3.55 8.46
CA TYR A 398 -27.73 4.89 8.08
C TYR A 398 -26.67 5.54 7.21
N TYR A 399 -27.06 6.59 6.51
CA TYR A 399 -26.14 7.52 5.89
C TYR A 399 -26.58 8.97 6.08
N CYS A 400 -25.63 9.89 6.05
CA CYS A 400 -25.89 11.32 6.09
C CYS A 400 -24.99 12.03 5.07
N GLU A 401 -25.56 12.99 4.36
CA GLU A 401 -24.92 13.75 3.29
C GLU A 401 -24.38 15.07 3.83
N PHE A 402 -23.15 15.40 3.45
CA PHE A 402 -22.47 16.63 3.82
C PHE A 402 -21.99 17.33 2.57
N THR A 403 -22.21 18.63 2.50
CA THR A 403 -21.66 19.54 1.49
C THR A 403 -20.38 20.20 2.00
N SER A 404 -19.60 20.80 1.10
CA SER A 404 -18.38 21.53 1.46
C SER A 404 -18.69 22.63 2.48
N GLY A 405 -17.93 22.67 3.56
CA GLY A 405 -18.08 23.62 4.67
C GLY A 405 -18.99 23.14 5.81
N GLN A 406 -19.80 22.10 5.63
CA GLN A 406 -20.63 21.55 6.69
C GLN A 406 -19.80 20.77 7.72
N VAL A 407 -20.31 20.74 8.96
CA VAL A 407 -19.68 20.10 10.11
C VAL A 407 -20.59 19.00 10.65
N LEU A 408 -20.07 17.78 10.80
CA LEU A 408 -20.70 16.76 11.64
C LEU A 408 -20.31 17.01 13.10
N GLN A 409 -21.30 17.06 13.99
CA GLN A 409 -21.16 17.29 15.43
C GLN A 409 -22.38 16.67 16.16
N ASN A 410 -22.41 16.66 17.49
CA ASN A 410 -23.56 16.18 18.28
C ASN A 410 -24.00 14.74 18.02
N LEU A 411 -23.03 13.86 17.75
CA LEU A 411 -23.29 12.42 17.63
C LEU A 411 -23.68 11.81 18.98
N PRO A 412 -24.53 10.76 18.98
CA PRO A 412 -24.99 10.12 20.19
C PRO A 412 -23.87 9.39 20.92
N ASP A 413 -24.14 9.00 22.16
CA ASP A 413 -23.16 8.34 23.03
C ASP A 413 -22.71 6.96 22.46
N TRP A 414 -23.49 6.37 21.54
CA TRP A 414 -23.11 5.17 20.81
C TRP A 414 -23.48 5.26 19.32
N TRP A 415 -22.47 5.17 18.47
CA TRP A 415 -22.60 5.03 17.01
C TRP A 415 -21.31 4.40 16.45
N ILE A 416 -21.35 3.87 15.23
CA ILE A 416 -20.18 3.30 14.55
C ILE A 416 -20.13 3.91 13.15
N CYS A 417 -19.07 4.62 12.77
CA CYS A 417 -18.89 4.99 11.36
C CYS A 417 -18.43 3.76 10.55
N LEU A 418 -19.23 3.40 9.56
CA LEU A 418 -19.01 2.28 8.66
C LEU A 418 -18.22 2.67 7.41
N GLY A 419 -18.20 3.96 7.08
CA GLY A 419 -17.42 4.47 5.95
C GLY A 419 -17.68 5.95 5.71
N VAL A 420 -16.67 6.63 5.15
CA VAL A 420 -16.78 8.02 4.67
C VAL A 420 -16.41 7.98 3.19
N LEU A 421 -17.34 8.37 2.33
CA LEU A 421 -17.22 8.25 0.89
C LEU A 421 -17.48 9.58 0.21
N GLY A 422 -16.84 9.80 -0.94
CA GLY A 422 -17.29 10.84 -1.86
C GLY A 422 -18.70 10.52 -2.38
N LEU A 423 -19.44 11.53 -2.80
CA LEU A 423 -20.81 11.36 -3.28
C LEU A 423 -20.89 10.35 -4.45
N ASP A 424 -19.93 10.38 -5.38
CA ASP A 424 -19.89 9.49 -6.54
C ASP A 424 -19.70 8.01 -6.16
N ASP A 425 -18.90 7.74 -5.13
CA ASP A 425 -18.69 6.38 -4.61
C ASP A 425 -19.91 5.91 -3.82
N ALA A 426 -20.55 6.82 -3.06
CA ALA A 426 -21.76 6.51 -2.31
C ALA A 426 -22.93 6.14 -3.24
N GLN A 427 -23.03 6.74 -4.43
CA GLN A 427 -24.04 6.41 -5.44
C GLN A 427 -23.97 4.98 -5.96
N GLN A 428 -22.84 4.29 -5.79
CA GLN A 428 -22.68 2.89 -6.17
C GLN A 428 -23.24 1.92 -5.11
N ILE A 429 -23.61 2.41 -3.92
CA ILE A 429 -24.16 1.59 -2.85
C ILE A 429 -25.63 1.31 -3.11
N GLN A 430 -25.97 0.02 -3.20
CA GLN A 430 -27.35 -0.43 -3.32
C GLN A 430 -28.18 0.10 -2.13
N GLY A 431 -29.29 0.78 -2.45
CA GLY A 431 -30.19 1.38 -1.46
C GLY A 431 -29.86 2.83 -1.11
N PHE A 432 -28.68 3.34 -1.48
CA PHE A 432 -28.39 4.77 -1.35
C PHE A 432 -29.19 5.56 -2.39
N GLN A 433 -29.90 6.61 -1.95
CA GLN A 433 -30.56 7.56 -2.83
C GLN A 433 -30.34 8.97 -2.30
N LEU A 434 -29.96 9.87 -3.21
CA LEU A 434 -29.77 11.28 -2.90
C LEU A 434 -31.06 11.87 -2.30
N GLY A 435 -30.97 12.38 -1.07
CA GLY A 435 -32.08 13.04 -0.38
C GLY A 435 -33.30 12.17 -0.07
N LYS A 436 -33.21 10.83 -0.12
CA LYS A 436 -34.35 9.92 0.13
C LYS A 436 -33.97 8.71 0.97
N SER A 437 -34.67 8.49 2.09
CA SER A 437 -34.58 7.25 2.86
C SER A 437 -35.21 6.08 2.09
N SER A 438 -34.40 5.06 1.75
CA SER A 438 -34.86 3.82 1.10
C SER A 438 -34.24 2.61 1.79
N PRO A 439 -34.86 2.11 2.89
CA PRO A 439 -34.30 0.99 3.63
C PRO A 439 -34.31 -0.28 2.77
N ILE A 440 -33.16 -0.93 2.65
CA ILE A 440 -33.05 -2.29 2.13
C ILE A 440 -33.04 -3.30 3.29
N TYR A 441 -33.67 -4.44 3.08
CA TYR A 441 -33.58 -5.55 4.01
C TYR A 441 -32.30 -6.33 3.73
N ILE A 442 -31.37 -6.34 4.68
CA ILE A 442 -30.16 -7.16 4.61
C ILE A 442 -30.39 -8.37 5.51
N LYS A 443 -30.18 -9.58 4.97
CA LYS A 443 -30.32 -10.82 5.74
C LYS A 443 -29.33 -10.81 6.91
N THR A 444 -29.85 -10.78 8.12
CA THR A 444 -29.05 -10.89 9.35
C THR A 444 -28.44 -12.30 9.45
N ILE A 445 -27.18 -12.40 9.86
CA ILE A 445 -26.57 -13.69 10.23
C ILE A 445 -27.10 -14.03 11.62
N ASN A 446 -28.03 -14.99 11.70
CA ASN A 446 -28.79 -15.28 12.93
C ASN A 446 -28.00 -16.02 14.04
N ASP A 447 -26.75 -16.46 13.78
CA ASP A 447 -26.08 -17.48 14.61
C ASP A 447 -24.72 -17.03 15.22
N PHE A 448 -24.55 -15.76 15.59
CA PHE A 448 -23.32 -15.33 16.27
C PHE A 448 -23.38 -15.51 17.80
N SER A 449 -22.75 -16.57 18.32
CA SER A 449 -22.45 -16.76 19.76
C SER A 449 -20.94 -16.72 20.00
N TYR A 450 -20.51 -15.95 21.02
CA TYR A 450 -19.09 -15.90 21.42
C TYR A 450 -18.56 -17.28 21.86
N GLU A 451 -19.38 -18.07 22.53
CA GLU A 451 -19.06 -19.43 22.98
C GLU A 451 -18.91 -20.37 21.78
N HIS A 452 -19.78 -20.23 20.78
CA HIS A 452 -19.66 -20.96 19.52
C HIS A 452 -18.37 -20.61 18.76
N TRP A 453 -18.07 -19.32 18.59
CA TRP A 453 -16.91 -18.88 17.79
C TRP A 453 -15.56 -19.05 18.50
N SER A 454 -15.51 -18.95 19.83
CA SER A 454 -14.29 -19.26 20.60
C SER A 454 -13.94 -20.75 20.61
N SER A 455 -14.93 -21.63 20.47
CA SER A 455 -14.73 -23.08 20.39
C SER A 455 -14.47 -23.60 18.96
N GLN A 456 -14.82 -22.82 17.94
CA GLN A 456 -14.60 -23.12 16.52
C GLN A 456 -13.12 -23.05 16.12
N ARG A 457 -12.59 -24.11 15.51
CA ARG A 457 -11.26 -24.08 14.86
C ARG A 457 -11.34 -23.29 13.56
N ARG A 458 -10.68 -22.13 13.47
CA ARG A 458 -10.39 -21.49 12.17
C ARG A 458 -9.29 -22.29 11.47
N PRO A 459 -9.52 -22.73 10.21
CA PRO A 459 -8.44 -23.23 9.38
C PRO A 459 -7.40 -22.13 9.18
N LEU A 460 -6.11 -22.49 9.29
CA LEU A 460 -5.05 -21.55 8.98
C LEU A 460 -5.15 -21.10 7.52
N ALA A 461 -4.88 -19.83 7.25
CA ALA A 461 -4.88 -19.27 5.89
C ALA A 461 -3.59 -19.64 5.13
N VAL A 462 -3.30 -20.94 5.03
CA VAL A 462 -2.06 -21.49 4.47
C VAL A 462 -2.42 -22.49 3.36
N PRO A 463 -1.94 -22.29 2.11
CA PRO A 463 -2.22 -23.22 1.03
C PRO A 463 -1.50 -24.55 1.26
N ALA A 464 -2.06 -25.62 0.71
CA ALA A 464 -1.34 -26.89 0.65
C ALA A 464 -0.06 -26.73 -0.19
N PHE A 465 1.05 -27.25 0.29
CA PHE A 465 2.34 -27.21 -0.39
C PHE A 465 3.02 -28.59 -0.37
N LYS A 466 3.81 -28.88 -1.40
CA LYS A 466 4.53 -30.15 -1.58
C LYS A 466 6.06 -29.98 -1.58
N SER A 467 6.56 -28.74 -1.68
CA SER A 467 7.98 -28.44 -1.71
C SER A 467 8.32 -27.18 -0.90
N ILE A 468 9.60 -27.06 -0.51
CA ILE A 468 10.14 -25.87 0.18
C ILE A 468 10.05 -24.63 -0.72
N ASP A 469 10.14 -24.78 -2.04
CA ASP A 469 10.00 -23.66 -2.98
C ASP A 469 8.58 -23.08 -2.96
N GLN A 470 7.55 -23.94 -2.93
CA GLN A 470 6.16 -23.49 -2.80
C GLN A 470 5.92 -22.79 -1.46
N TRP A 471 6.51 -23.32 -0.38
CA TRP A 471 6.46 -22.69 0.94
C TRP A 471 7.11 -21.31 0.93
N THR A 472 8.32 -21.21 0.36
CA THR A 472 9.09 -19.97 0.27
C THR A 472 8.37 -18.93 -0.58
N ALA A 473 7.79 -19.34 -1.72
CA ALA A 473 6.99 -18.47 -2.57
C ALA A 473 5.77 -17.91 -1.83
N TRP A 474 5.06 -18.76 -1.07
CA TRP A 474 3.97 -18.31 -0.21
C TRP A 474 4.46 -17.32 0.84
N GLN A 475 5.56 -17.60 1.55
CA GLN A 475 6.11 -16.67 2.55
C GLN A 475 6.50 -15.32 1.94
N VAL A 476 7.10 -15.31 0.74
CA VAL A 476 7.45 -14.07 0.02
C VAL A 476 6.20 -13.27 -0.31
N GLN A 477 5.15 -13.92 -0.80
CA GLN A 477 3.87 -13.27 -1.09
C GLN A 477 3.24 -12.69 0.19
N GLN A 478 3.21 -13.47 1.29
CA GLN A 478 2.64 -13.01 2.55
C GLN A 478 3.42 -11.82 3.14
N ARG A 479 4.76 -11.84 3.08
CA ARG A 479 5.58 -10.69 3.52
C ARG A 479 5.29 -9.45 2.67
N LYS A 480 5.04 -9.61 1.38
CA LYS A 480 4.65 -8.49 0.50
C LYS A 480 3.30 -7.92 0.90
N SER A 481 2.27 -8.77 1.05
CA SER A 481 0.94 -8.35 1.49
C SER A 481 0.96 -7.70 2.87
N PHE A 482 1.66 -8.28 3.85
CA PHE A 482 1.81 -7.67 5.17
C PHE A 482 2.37 -6.25 5.10
N ARG A 483 3.43 -6.02 4.30
CA ARG A 483 4.01 -4.68 4.14
C ARG A 483 3.06 -3.70 3.45
N GLN A 484 2.27 -4.16 2.50
CA GLN A 484 1.32 -3.32 1.78
C GLN A 484 0.11 -2.95 2.63
N ASP A 485 -0.40 -3.89 3.43
CA ASP A 485 -1.70 -3.76 4.07
C ASP A 485 -1.61 -3.25 5.52
N LEU A 486 -0.49 -3.51 6.20
CA LEU A 486 -0.36 -3.32 7.65
C LEU A 486 0.73 -2.34 8.07
N VAL A 487 1.75 -2.11 7.24
CA VAL A 487 2.86 -1.21 7.58
C VAL A 487 2.53 0.20 7.15
N PHE A 488 2.71 1.16 8.06
CA PHE A 488 2.50 2.57 7.73
C PHE A 488 3.54 3.05 6.69
N PRO A 489 3.11 3.61 5.55
CA PRO A 489 4.03 3.99 4.47
C PRO A 489 4.68 5.34 4.76
N TYR A 490 5.89 5.34 5.35
CA TYR A 490 6.66 6.58 5.46
C TYR A 490 7.10 7.08 4.08
N PRO A 491 6.67 8.28 3.64
CA PRO A 491 6.91 8.81 2.28
C PRO A 491 8.33 9.33 2.00
N HIS A 492 9.06 9.70 3.04
CA HIS A 492 10.26 10.52 2.91
C HIS A 492 11.48 9.82 3.50
N LYS A 493 12.66 10.22 3.02
CA LYS A 493 13.93 9.77 3.58
C LYS A 493 14.03 10.20 5.05
N LEU A 494 14.08 9.22 5.94
CA LEU A 494 14.26 9.44 7.37
C LEU A 494 15.75 9.55 7.69
N SER A 495 16.10 10.50 8.55
CA SER A 495 17.43 10.61 9.13
C SER A 495 17.48 9.91 10.47
N ILE A 496 18.54 9.15 10.70
CA ILE A 496 18.87 8.56 11.99
C ILE A 496 20.08 9.32 12.54
N THR A 497 19.90 10.00 13.67
CA THR A 497 20.94 10.86 14.25
C THR A 497 21.20 10.47 15.71
N PRO A 498 22.47 10.29 16.12
CA PRO A 498 22.81 10.10 17.52
C PRO A 498 22.48 11.36 18.32
N ARG A 499 21.96 11.19 19.52
CA ARG A 499 21.63 12.28 20.43
C ARG A 499 22.66 12.35 21.57
N GLY A 500 23.48 13.39 21.55
CA GLY A 500 24.52 13.59 22.56
C GLY A 500 25.58 12.47 22.60
N PRO A 501 26.53 12.55 23.54
CA PRO A 501 27.52 11.49 23.73
C PRO A 501 26.89 10.23 24.34
N ALA A 502 27.49 9.07 24.06
CA ALA A 502 27.08 7.80 24.66
C ALA A 502 27.32 7.82 26.18
N GLU A 503 26.29 7.42 26.94
CA GLU A 503 26.36 7.24 28.38
C GLU A 503 27.17 5.99 28.72
N GLN A 504 28.01 6.08 29.75
CA GLN A 504 28.89 4.99 30.18
C GLN A 504 28.35 4.34 31.45
N PHE A 505 28.25 3.02 31.43
CA PHE A 505 27.95 2.17 32.58
C PHE A 505 29.12 1.21 32.82
N ASP A 506 29.12 0.52 33.96
CA ASP A 506 30.24 -0.35 34.37
C ASP A 506 30.65 -1.36 33.28
N ASN A 507 29.67 -2.01 32.64
CA ASN A 507 29.90 -3.12 31.70
C ASN A 507 29.46 -2.84 30.26
N TYR A 508 28.84 -1.68 29.99
CA TYR A 508 28.35 -1.32 28.66
C TYR A 508 28.25 0.20 28.48
N SER A 509 28.08 0.62 27.23
CA SER A 509 27.74 1.99 26.86
C SER A 509 26.36 2.03 26.19
N GLN A 510 25.66 3.15 26.33
CA GLN A 510 24.33 3.37 25.77
C GLN A 510 24.30 4.65 24.93
N GLN A 511 23.91 4.54 23.66
CA GLN A 511 23.72 5.67 22.76
C GLN A 511 22.24 5.80 22.38
N GLU A 512 21.65 6.98 22.63
CA GLU A 512 20.31 7.32 22.13
C GLU A 512 20.42 7.78 20.67
N PHE A 513 19.47 7.33 19.84
CA PHE A 513 19.29 7.77 18.45
C PHE A 513 17.87 8.28 18.25
N THR A 514 17.73 9.36 17.49
CA THR A 514 16.44 9.86 17.03
C THR A 514 16.25 9.56 15.56
N VAL A 515 15.06 9.10 15.20
CA VAL A 515 14.62 8.94 13.81
C VAL A 515 13.65 10.07 13.49
N GLY A 516 13.89 10.79 12.40
CA GLY A 516 13.11 11.97 12.06
C GLY A 516 13.16 12.35 10.59
N GLN A 517 12.44 13.41 10.25
CA GLN A 517 12.47 14.08 8.96
C GLN A 517 12.66 15.59 9.19
N GLY A 518 13.81 16.13 8.77
CA GLY A 518 14.17 17.52 9.11
C GLY A 518 14.24 17.70 10.63
N GLU A 519 13.52 18.69 11.16
CA GLU A 519 13.45 18.96 12.61
C GLU A 519 12.42 18.08 13.35
N GLN A 520 11.60 17.32 12.62
CA GLN A 520 10.53 16.52 13.19
C GLN A 520 11.04 15.15 13.65
N ARG A 521 10.91 14.86 14.95
CA ARG A 521 11.21 13.54 15.53
C ARG A 521 9.99 12.61 15.42
N LEU A 522 10.20 11.41 14.87
CA LEU A 522 9.20 10.35 14.77
C LEU A 522 9.24 9.40 15.97
N PHE A 523 10.41 8.81 16.23
CA PHE A 523 10.64 7.93 17.37
C PHE A 523 12.13 7.91 17.73
N ARG A 524 12.47 7.19 18.80
CA ARG A 524 13.86 6.97 19.22
C ARG A 524 14.12 5.50 19.50
N PHE A 525 15.39 5.14 19.43
CA PHE A 525 15.87 3.85 19.87
C PHE A 525 17.22 4.02 20.56
N PHE A 526 17.64 2.98 21.28
CA PHE A 526 18.85 2.96 22.06
C PHE A 526 19.74 1.82 21.58
N GLN A 527 21.02 2.10 21.37
CA GLN A 527 22.04 1.10 21.12
C GLN A 527 22.83 0.87 22.41
N LEU A 528 22.83 -0.35 22.91
CA LEU A 528 23.61 -0.77 24.07
C LEU A 528 24.74 -1.68 23.57
N GLN A 529 25.96 -1.31 23.91
CA GLN A 529 27.18 -1.96 23.46
C GLN A 529 27.98 -2.42 24.68
N PRO A 530 28.31 -3.72 24.82
CA PRO A 530 29.19 -4.18 25.88
C PRO A 530 30.52 -3.42 25.80
N ASN A 531 31.07 -3.00 26.95
CA ASN A 531 32.38 -2.39 27.00
C ASN A 531 33.39 -3.47 26.59
N ASP A 532 34.12 -3.27 25.49
CA ASP A 532 35.05 -4.26 24.95
C ASP A 532 35.99 -4.77 26.06
N GLN A 533 36.07 -6.09 26.28
CA GLN A 533 37.28 -6.65 26.89
C GLN A 533 38.47 -6.33 25.97
N PRO A 534 39.69 -6.09 26.47
CA PRO A 534 40.77 -5.40 25.74
C PRO A 534 41.39 -6.12 24.53
N THR A 535 40.73 -7.11 23.93
CA THR A 535 41.24 -7.86 22.79
C THR A 535 40.15 -8.05 21.71
N VAL A 536 40.45 -7.55 20.50
CA VAL A 536 39.73 -7.72 19.22
C VAL A 536 38.64 -6.68 18.90
N SER A 537 39.08 -5.48 18.55
CA SER A 537 38.27 -4.35 18.03
C SER A 537 37.59 -4.55 16.66
N ASN A 538 37.45 -5.80 16.18
CA ASN A 538 36.92 -6.12 14.83
C ASN A 538 35.97 -7.34 14.80
N LYS A 539 35.59 -7.90 15.95
CA LYS A 539 34.72 -9.10 15.99
C LYS A 539 33.25 -8.69 15.84
N ARG A 540 32.55 -9.30 14.88
CA ARG A 540 31.09 -9.17 14.78
C ARG A 540 30.41 -9.82 15.98
N THR A 541 29.43 -9.15 16.56
CA THR A 541 28.77 -9.53 17.81
C THR A 541 27.35 -10.03 17.53
N PRO A 542 26.90 -11.13 18.18
CA PRO A 542 25.50 -11.52 18.13
C PRO A 542 24.65 -10.38 18.69
N THR A 543 23.56 -10.07 17.99
CA THR A 543 22.77 -8.86 18.24
C THR A 543 21.35 -9.24 18.61
N ILE A 544 20.79 -8.59 19.63
CA ILE A 544 19.40 -8.78 20.05
C ILE A 544 18.66 -7.45 19.93
N VAL A 545 17.54 -7.43 19.22
CA VAL A 545 16.62 -6.29 19.21
C VAL A 545 15.50 -6.54 20.21
N CYS A 546 15.37 -5.67 21.20
CA CYS A 546 14.35 -5.70 22.24
C CYS A 546 13.24 -4.69 21.93
N PHE A 547 12.02 -5.20 21.75
CA PHE A 547 10.83 -4.37 21.61
C PHE A 547 10.12 -4.25 22.96
N MET A 548 9.78 -3.02 23.35
CA MET A 548 9.06 -2.79 24.60
C MET A 548 7.57 -3.17 24.48
N GLY A 549 7.02 -3.68 25.58
CA GLY A 549 5.59 -3.94 25.78
C GLY A 549 4.76 -2.67 25.94
N HIS A 550 3.53 -2.84 26.42
CA HIS A 550 2.63 -1.74 26.77
C HIS A 550 3.13 -1.07 28.06
N GLY A 551 4.00 -0.06 27.91
CA GLY A 551 4.74 0.53 29.03
C GLY A 551 5.72 1.60 28.56
N LYS A 552 6.79 1.82 29.32
CA LYS A 552 7.82 2.83 29.02
C LYS A 552 9.13 2.17 28.64
N VAL A 553 9.94 2.83 27.81
CA VAL A 553 11.25 2.28 27.37
C VAL A 553 12.21 2.03 28.54
N ALA A 554 12.09 2.80 29.62
CA ALA A 554 12.82 2.57 30.88
C ALA A 554 12.62 1.14 31.44
N GLN A 555 11.48 0.53 31.18
CA GLN A 555 11.15 -0.83 31.63
C GLN A 555 12.01 -1.91 30.98
N ILE A 556 12.50 -1.69 29.77
CA ILE A 556 13.47 -2.59 29.11
C ILE A 556 14.92 -2.14 29.32
N LEU A 557 15.17 -0.89 29.71
CA LEU A 557 16.52 -0.34 29.89
C LEU A 557 17.03 -0.41 31.34
N ASN A 558 16.29 0.08 32.32
CA ASN A 558 16.84 0.32 33.66
C ASN A 558 15.89 0.08 34.85
N GLU A 559 14.66 -0.39 34.62
CA GLU A 559 13.72 -0.76 35.70
C GLU A 559 13.56 -2.28 35.87
N PRO A 560 14.46 -2.95 36.63
CA PRO A 560 14.45 -4.41 36.79
C PRO A 560 13.23 -4.94 37.55
N LYS A 561 12.48 -4.07 38.25
CA LYS A 561 11.25 -4.43 38.96
C LYS A 561 9.99 -4.30 38.11
N SER A 562 10.10 -3.75 36.89
CA SER A 562 8.98 -3.70 35.95
C SER A 562 8.71 -5.10 35.38
N TYR A 563 7.52 -5.35 34.86
CA TYR A 563 7.20 -6.65 34.23
C TYR A 563 8.09 -6.98 33.01
N GLN A 564 8.82 -6.00 32.47
CA GLN A 564 9.76 -6.19 31.35
C GLN A 564 11.21 -6.42 31.83
N HIS A 565 11.45 -6.32 33.15
CA HIS A 565 12.67 -6.70 33.85
C HIS A 565 13.97 -6.07 33.33
N ALA A 566 13.96 -4.86 32.76
CA ALA A 566 15.15 -4.26 32.15
C ALA A 566 15.86 -5.22 31.16
N CYS A 567 15.08 -5.99 30.39
CA CYS A 567 15.61 -7.11 29.61
C CYS A 567 16.71 -6.73 28.62
N ALA A 568 16.66 -5.53 28.01
CA ALA A 568 17.68 -5.05 27.09
C ALA A 568 19.03 -4.84 27.81
N ARG A 569 19.00 -4.27 29.02
CA ARG A 569 20.19 -4.16 29.88
C ARG A 569 20.73 -5.53 30.26
N GLN A 570 19.86 -6.46 30.67
CA GLN A 570 20.33 -7.79 31.04
C GLN A 570 21.01 -8.51 29.86
N PHE A 571 20.52 -8.37 28.62
CA PHE A 571 21.17 -8.97 27.46
C PHE A 571 22.54 -8.35 27.15
N VAL A 572 22.70 -7.02 27.26
CA VAL A 572 24.03 -6.41 27.02
C VAL A 572 25.03 -6.84 28.09
N GLU A 573 24.59 -7.02 29.34
CA GLU A 573 25.40 -7.57 30.44
C GLU A 573 25.83 -9.04 30.18
N GLN A 574 25.13 -9.77 29.32
CA GLN A 574 25.51 -11.11 28.85
C GLN A 574 26.41 -11.09 27.58
N GLY A 575 26.85 -9.91 27.15
CA GLY A 575 27.79 -9.75 26.02
C GLY A 575 27.15 -9.64 24.64
N TYR A 576 25.83 -9.49 24.54
CA TYR A 576 25.16 -9.22 23.28
C TYR A 576 25.24 -7.73 22.93
N GLN A 577 25.32 -7.41 21.63
CA GLN A 577 24.94 -6.05 21.19
C GLN A 577 23.42 -5.95 21.24
N VAL A 578 22.88 -4.85 21.79
CA VAL A 578 21.43 -4.72 21.98
C VAL A 578 20.89 -3.43 21.37
N PHE A 579 19.75 -3.53 20.69
CA PHE A 579 18.98 -2.38 20.25
C PHE A 579 17.60 -2.39 20.92
N ALA A 580 17.22 -1.29 21.55
CA ALA A 580 15.95 -1.15 22.26
C ALA A 580 15.10 -0.06 21.62
N MET A 581 13.89 -0.41 21.17
CA MET A 581 12.98 0.52 20.49
C MET A 581 11.98 1.13 21.48
N GLU A 582 11.80 2.46 21.43
CA GLU A 582 10.67 3.10 22.08
C GLU A 582 9.46 3.12 21.13
N ASN A 583 8.29 2.74 21.64
CA ASN A 583 7.03 2.88 20.93
C ASN A 583 6.56 4.35 20.94
N VAL A 584 6.33 4.93 19.76
CA VAL A 584 5.83 6.31 19.60
C VAL A 584 4.52 6.54 20.36
N GLY A 585 4.37 7.72 20.98
CA GLY A 585 3.20 8.06 21.80
C GLY A 585 3.24 7.50 23.22
N MET A 586 4.26 6.73 23.59
CA MET A 586 4.48 6.20 24.93
C MET A 586 5.71 6.81 25.62
N GLU A 587 6.08 8.04 25.25
CA GLU A 587 7.28 8.72 25.76
C GLU A 587 7.22 8.95 27.30
N PRO A 588 8.33 9.21 28.00
CA PRO A 588 8.34 9.34 29.46
C PRO A 588 7.41 10.44 30.01
N HIS A 589 7.16 11.50 29.25
CA HIS A 589 6.39 12.67 29.69
C HIS A 589 4.93 12.66 29.24
N GLY A 590 4.45 11.58 28.62
CA GLY A 590 3.06 11.50 28.18
C GLY A 590 2.66 10.12 27.66
N ASP A 591 1.36 9.87 27.64
CA ASP A 591 0.79 8.72 26.96
C ASP A 591 -0.30 9.22 26.01
N ARG A 592 0.00 9.17 24.72
CA ARG A 592 -0.86 9.63 23.62
C ARG A 592 -1.09 8.53 22.59
N HIS A 593 -0.71 7.29 22.86
CA HIS A 593 -0.79 6.24 21.86
C HIS A 593 -2.25 5.96 21.42
N HIS A 594 -3.21 6.15 22.33
CA HIS A 594 -4.63 6.09 22.00
C HIS A 594 -5.09 7.24 21.09
N GLU A 595 -4.56 8.45 21.26
CA GLU A 595 -4.85 9.58 20.38
C GLU A 595 -4.30 9.31 18.98
N LEU A 596 -3.05 8.85 18.90
CA LEU A 596 -2.42 8.44 17.65
C LEU A 596 -3.19 7.31 16.96
N ASP A 597 -3.57 6.26 17.71
CA ASP A 597 -4.35 5.14 17.18
C ASP A 597 -5.67 5.61 16.57
N ARG A 598 -6.37 6.54 17.21
CA ARG A 598 -7.63 7.11 16.69
C ARG A 598 -7.42 7.90 15.40
N LEU A 599 -6.36 8.71 15.33
CA LEU A 599 -6.03 9.47 14.11
C LEU A 599 -5.68 8.53 12.96
N LEU A 600 -4.84 7.52 13.20
CA LEU A 600 -4.42 6.56 12.17
C LEU A 600 -5.58 5.73 11.62
N ARG A 601 -6.59 5.45 12.45
CA ARG A 601 -7.79 4.73 12.04
C ARG A 601 -8.63 5.49 11.02
N LEU A 602 -8.54 6.83 10.95
CA LEU A 602 -9.17 7.62 9.90
C LEU A 602 -8.72 7.18 8.50
N ASP A 603 -7.48 6.70 8.40
CA ASP A 603 -6.86 6.24 7.15
C ASP A 603 -6.79 4.72 7.00
N GLY A 604 -7.43 3.98 7.90
CA GLY A 604 -7.43 2.52 7.89
C GLY A 604 -6.18 1.87 8.48
N TYR A 605 -5.31 2.65 9.15
CA TYR A 605 -4.15 2.16 9.89
C TYR A 605 -4.43 2.11 11.40
N SER A 606 -3.48 1.57 12.17
CA SER A 606 -3.50 1.67 13.64
C SER A 606 -2.15 2.09 14.18
N TRP A 607 -2.08 2.30 15.48
CA TRP A 607 -0.82 2.51 16.18
C TRP A 607 0.21 1.40 15.88
N TYR A 608 -0.23 0.15 15.81
CA TYR A 608 0.65 -0.96 15.43
C TYR A 608 1.20 -0.84 14.00
N SER A 609 0.45 -0.24 13.06
CA SER A 609 0.97 0.03 11.71
C SER A 609 2.20 0.95 11.74
N LEU A 610 2.22 1.95 12.64
CA LEU A 610 3.41 2.77 12.88
C LEU A 610 4.54 1.96 13.51
N LEU A 611 4.24 1.15 14.53
CA LEU A 611 5.25 0.33 15.19
C LEU A 611 5.88 -0.70 14.22
N PHE A 612 5.09 -1.26 13.29
CA PHE A 612 5.58 -2.14 12.24
C PHE A 612 6.50 -1.42 11.24
N ALA A 613 6.28 -0.13 11.01
CA ALA A 613 7.19 0.69 10.22
C ALA A 613 8.48 1.02 11.00
N HIS A 614 8.35 1.38 12.28
CA HIS A 614 9.49 1.70 13.16
C HIS A 614 10.42 0.52 13.37
N GLN A 615 9.88 -0.67 13.59
CA GLN A 615 10.70 -1.88 13.68
C GLN A 615 11.47 -2.14 12.37
N GLN A 616 10.87 -1.89 11.20
CA GLN A 616 11.54 -2.11 9.91
C GLN A 616 12.67 -1.11 9.69
N ILE A 617 12.46 0.15 10.06
CA ILE A 617 13.50 1.19 10.03
C ILE A 617 14.66 0.83 10.96
N LEU A 618 14.35 0.43 12.20
CA LEU A 618 15.35 -0.01 13.17
C LEU A 618 16.13 -1.23 12.66
N LEU A 619 15.45 -2.26 12.16
CA LEU A 619 16.11 -3.47 11.68
C LEU A 619 17.05 -3.18 10.51
N ASN A 620 16.65 -2.33 9.56
CA ASN A 620 17.54 -1.90 8.49
C ASN A 620 18.81 -1.25 9.03
N TYR A 621 18.68 -0.33 9.99
CA TYR A 621 19.83 0.28 10.66
C TYR A 621 20.71 -0.77 11.37
N VAL A 622 20.11 -1.72 12.09
CA VAL A 622 20.83 -2.80 12.79
C VAL A 622 21.66 -3.63 11.82
N PHE A 623 21.07 -4.10 10.71
CA PHE A 623 21.79 -4.92 9.73
C PHE A 623 22.90 -4.17 8.97
N GLU A 624 22.89 -2.84 8.99
CA GLU A 624 23.93 -1.99 8.41
C GLU A 624 25.10 -1.71 9.37
N GLN A 625 24.96 -2.03 10.67
CA GLN A 625 26.00 -1.72 11.65
C GLN A 625 27.25 -2.61 11.47
N PRO A 626 28.47 -2.02 11.43
CA PRO A 626 29.70 -2.79 11.22
C PRO A 626 29.96 -3.89 12.25
N ARG A 627 29.54 -3.67 13.50
CA ARG A 627 29.70 -4.64 14.61
C ARG A 627 28.63 -5.73 14.62
N THR A 628 27.53 -5.59 13.88
CA THR A 628 26.46 -6.59 13.89
C THR A 628 26.86 -7.83 13.10
N ASP A 629 26.77 -9.00 13.74
CA ASP A 629 26.81 -10.25 13.01
C ASP A 629 25.46 -10.51 12.33
N VAL A 630 25.38 -10.17 11.05
CA VAL A 630 24.15 -10.28 10.23
C VAL A 630 23.55 -11.68 10.17
N LYS A 631 24.28 -12.74 10.55
CA LYS A 631 23.74 -14.11 10.63
C LYS A 631 23.20 -14.47 12.02
N ARG A 632 23.48 -13.65 13.03
CA ARG A 632 23.21 -13.91 14.45
C ARG A 632 22.45 -12.72 15.07
N VAL A 633 21.38 -12.30 14.39
CA VAL A 633 20.45 -11.28 14.87
C VAL A 633 19.17 -11.94 15.39
N GLY A 634 18.89 -11.75 16.67
CA GLY A 634 17.67 -12.20 17.33
C GLY A 634 16.74 -11.04 17.67
N VAL A 635 15.44 -11.32 17.84
CA VAL A 635 14.47 -10.32 18.30
C VAL A 635 13.58 -10.86 19.42
N THR A 636 13.22 -10.01 20.39
CA THR A 636 12.37 -10.42 21.52
C THR A 636 11.58 -9.27 22.13
N GLY A 637 10.55 -9.61 22.89
CA GLY A 637 9.78 -8.70 23.72
C GLY A 637 8.66 -9.46 24.45
N VAL A 638 8.02 -8.78 25.41
CA VAL A 638 6.82 -9.28 26.12
C VAL A 638 5.61 -8.42 25.76
N SER A 639 4.42 -9.00 25.76
CA SER A 639 3.16 -8.28 25.47
C SER A 639 3.18 -7.68 24.06
N THR A 640 2.86 -6.39 23.89
CA THR A 640 3.07 -5.63 22.63
C THR A 640 4.45 -5.89 22.02
N GLY A 641 5.52 -5.96 22.83
CA GLY A 641 6.87 -6.26 22.37
C GLY A 641 7.03 -7.66 21.82
N GLY A 642 6.28 -8.65 22.35
CA GLY A 642 6.24 -10.00 21.82
C GLY A 642 5.58 -10.06 20.44
N LEU A 643 4.50 -9.31 20.24
CA LEU A 643 3.84 -9.16 18.94
C LEU A 643 4.77 -8.48 17.93
N LEU A 644 5.47 -7.42 18.34
CA LEU A 644 6.48 -6.77 17.50
C LEU A 644 7.61 -7.74 17.15
N ALA A 645 8.16 -8.50 18.10
CA ALA A 645 9.17 -9.51 17.85
C ALA A 645 8.72 -10.56 16.82
N LEU A 646 7.50 -11.10 16.97
CA LEU A 646 6.93 -12.05 16.02
C LEU A 646 6.75 -11.44 14.63
N SER A 647 6.20 -10.23 14.56
CA SER A 647 5.95 -9.54 13.29
C SER A 647 7.25 -9.16 12.58
N ALA A 648 8.26 -8.67 13.31
CA ALA A 648 9.60 -8.38 12.82
C ALA A 648 10.20 -9.62 12.16
N ALA A 649 10.18 -10.74 12.87
CA ALA A 649 10.69 -12.01 12.37
C ALA A 649 9.90 -12.51 11.15
N ALA A 650 8.57 -12.44 11.19
CA ALA A 650 7.72 -12.82 10.07
C ALA A 650 8.06 -12.01 8.80
N MET A 651 8.25 -10.70 8.94
CA MET A 651 8.47 -9.75 7.85
C MET A 651 9.91 -9.71 7.33
N ASP A 652 10.91 -9.88 8.19
CA ASP A 652 12.32 -9.77 7.83
C ASP A 652 13.01 -11.14 7.93
N ALA A 653 13.27 -11.73 6.76
CA ALA A 653 13.89 -13.03 6.64
C ALA A 653 15.36 -13.06 7.13
N ARG A 654 15.99 -11.89 7.37
CA ARG A 654 17.37 -11.80 7.86
C ARG A 654 17.50 -12.11 9.36
N ILE A 655 16.42 -11.96 10.14
CA ILE A 655 16.41 -12.29 11.57
C ILE A 655 16.60 -13.80 11.72
N ALA A 656 17.53 -14.25 12.56
CA ALA A 656 17.89 -15.65 12.72
C ALA A 656 17.08 -16.39 13.80
N ALA A 657 16.67 -15.70 14.86
CA ALA A 657 15.96 -16.29 15.99
C ALA A 657 14.97 -15.31 16.62
N THR A 658 13.87 -15.81 17.17
CA THR A 658 12.81 -14.96 17.74
C THR A 658 12.21 -15.55 19.00
N SER A 659 12.13 -14.76 20.06
CA SER A 659 11.51 -15.14 21.34
C SER A 659 10.29 -14.25 21.61
N VAL A 660 9.10 -14.82 21.52
CA VAL A 660 7.79 -14.17 21.68
C VAL A 660 7.26 -14.46 23.07
N GLN A 661 7.05 -13.42 23.89
CA GLN A 661 6.63 -13.61 25.28
C GLN A 661 5.31 -12.91 25.61
N GLY A 662 4.50 -13.56 26.45
CA GLY A 662 3.29 -13.01 27.07
C GLY A 662 2.21 -12.57 26.07
N ILE A 663 2.13 -13.16 24.88
CA ILE A 663 1.09 -12.79 23.90
C ILE A 663 0.74 -13.86 22.87
N PHE A 664 1.53 -14.93 22.74
CA PHE A 664 1.30 -15.89 21.66
C PHE A 664 0.03 -16.71 21.91
N GLY A 665 -0.79 -16.82 20.88
CA GLY A 665 -2.10 -17.48 20.89
C GLY A 665 -2.94 -16.97 19.73
N SER A 666 -4.13 -17.51 19.52
CA SER A 666 -5.06 -16.90 18.57
C SER A 666 -5.52 -15.56 19.15
N MET A 667 -5.11 -14.46 18.53
CA MET A 667 -5.59 -13.12 18.89
C MET A 667 -7.10 -13.07 18.76
N ARG A 668 -7.65 -13.83 17.81
CA ARG A 668 -9.09 -13.99 17.66
C ARG A 668 -9.76 -14.58 18.91
N VAL A 669 -9.25 -15.70 19.42
CA VAL A 669 -9.79 -16.33 20.64
C VAL A 669 -9.59 -15.41 21.85
N SER A 670 -8.40 -14.82 21.98
CA SER A 670 -8.07 -13.90 23.08
C SER A 670 -9.02 -12.72 23.14
N PHE A 671 -9.25 -12.04 22.01
CA PHE A 671 -10.19 -10.92 21.97
C PHE A 671 -11.62 -11.33 22.27
N ILE A 672 -12.05 -12.54 21.91
CA ILE A 672 -13.39 -13.04 22.24
C ILE A 672 -13.53 -13.33 23.75
N GLN A 673 -12.55 -14.04 24.32
CA GLN A 673 -12.60 -14.54 25.69
C GLN A 673 -12.34 -13.44 26.72
N ASP A 674 -11.42 -12.51 26.44
CA ASP A 674 -10.97 -11.51 27.41
C ASP A 674 -11.10 -10.06 26.89
N ARG A 675 -12.22 -9.81 26.18
CA ARG A 675 -12.57 -8.52 25.54
C ARG A 675 -12.58 -7.29 26.45
N GLN A 676 -12.45 -7.46 27.75
CA GLN A 676 -12.42 -6.38 28.74
C GLN A 676 -11.01 -6.06 29.24
N GLN A 677 -10.06 -6.97 29.09
CA GLN A 677 -8.70 -6.79 29.58
C GLN A 677 -7.72 -6.34 28.48
N HIS A 678 -8.12 -6.39 27.21
CA HIS A 678 -7.29 -5.88 26.10
C HIS A 678 -7.47 -4.39 25.85
N CYS A 679 -6.34 -3.70 25.63
CA CYS A 679 -6.33 -2.36 25.08
C CYS A 679 -6.91 -2.35 23.66
N GLY A 680 -7.78 -1.38 23.35
CA GLY A 680 -8.36 -1.19 22.03
C GLY A 680 -7.34 -0.93 20.90
N CYS A 681 -6.08 -0.57 21.21
CA CYS A 681 -5.05 -0.45 20.18
C CYS A 681 -4.62 -1.82 19.61
N GLY A 682 -4.74 -2.91 20.39
CA GLY A 682 -4.41 -4.28 19.96
C GLY A 682 -5.31 -4.80 18.84
N ALA A 683 -6.38 -4.07 18.58
CA ALA A 683 -7.35 -4.28 17.54
C ALA A 683 -6.85 -3.69 16.20
N ILE A 684 -5.97 -4.43 15.51
CA ILE A 684 -5.24 -4.00 14.29
C ILE A 684 -6.12 -4.17 13.02
N PRO A 685 -6.48 -3.08 12.30
CA PRO A 685 -7.07 -3.12 10.94
C PRO A 685 -6.40 -4.14 10.03
N ARG A 686 -7.20 -4.94 9.29
CA ARG A 686 -6.75 -5.87 8.24
C ARG A 686 -5.87 -7.04 8.70
N LEU A 687 -5.48 -7.10 9.98
CA LEU A 687 -4.66 -8.21 10.49
C LEU A 687 -5.48 -9.50 10.52
N LEU A 688 -6.55 -9.59 11.32
CA LEU A 688 -7.30 -10.85 11.52
C LEU A 688 -7.90 -11.47 10.25
N PRO A 689 -8.39 -10.69 9.26
CA PRO A 689 -8.85 -11.25 8.00
C PRO A 689 -7.76 -12.05 7.26
N ALA A 690 -6.51 -11.58 7.30
CA ALA A 690 -5.39 -12.19 6.58
C ALA A 690 -4.48 -13.09 7.44
N TYR A 691 -4.33 -12.76 8.73
CA TYR A 691 -3.33 -13.32 9.63
C TYR A 691 -3.89 -13.50 11.04
N ASP A 692 -3.48 -14.58 11.71
CA ASP A 692 -3.44 -14.67 13.17
C ASP A 692 -1.98 -14.93 13.60
N LEU A 693 -1.67 -14.90 14.90
CA LEU A 693 -0.30 -15.15 15.36
C LEU A 693 0.27 -16.52 14.95
N PRO A 694 -0.49 -17.63 14.89
CA PRO A 694 0.03 -18.87 14.32
C PRO A 694 0.44 -18.75 12.84
N GLU A 695 -0.28 -18.00 11.99
CA GLU A 695 0.15 -17.73 10.62
C GLU A 695 1.43 -16.88 10.57
N LEU A 696 1.56 -15.87 11.44
CA LEU A 696 2.80 -15.09 11.53
C LEU A 696 3.98 -15.97 11.98
N ALA A 697 3.75 -16.91 12.91
CA ALA A 697 4.77 -17.88 13.29
C ALA A 697 5.20 -18.74 12.10
N LEU A 698 4.30 -19.15 11.20
CA LEU A 698 4.68 -19.90 10.00
C LEU A 698 5.55 -19.10 9.02
N LEU A 699 5.50 -17.76 9.05
CA LEU A 699 6.41 -16.92 8.27
C LEU A 699 7.83 -16.85 8.87
N VAL A 700 8.02 -17.31 10.11
CA VAL A 700 9.34 -17.41 10.76
C VAL A 700 10.09 -18.66 10.28
N THR A 701 9.39 -19.77 10.03
CA THR A 701 9.98 -21.05 9.57
C THR A 701 10.91 -20.86 8.35
N PRO A 702 12.05 -21.58 8.27
CA PRO A 702 12.55 -22.62 9.18
C PRO A 702 13.33 -22.08 10.39
N ARG A 703 13.31 -20.77 10.63
CA ARG A 703 14.13 -20.13 11.66
C ARG A 703 13.61 -20.42 13.07
N ALA A 704 14.51 -20.29 14.04
CA ALA A 704 14.22 -20.64 15.42
C ALA A 704 13.16 -19.71 16.04
N LEU A 705 12.13 -20.32 16.62
CA LEU A 705 11.06 -19.63 17.33
C LEU A 705 10.93 -20.19 18.75
N HIS A 706 10.94 -19.30 19.74
CA HIS A 706 10.59 -19.58 21.12
C HIS A 706 9.33 -18.80 21.50
N VAL A 707 8.42 -19.46 22.20
CA VAL A 707 7.20 -18.89 22.75
C VAL A 707 7.20 -19.07 24.27
N SER A 708 6.89 -18.01 25.01
CA SER A 708 6.76 -18.06 26.47
C SER A 708 5.45 -17.43 26.91
N ASN A 709 4.58 -18.20 27.56
CA ASN A 709 3.35 -17.68 28.16
C ASN A 709 3.31 -18.15 29.62
N ALA A 710 3.25 -17.21 30.56
CA ALA A 710 3.30 -17.53 31.98
C ALA A 710 2.03 -18.23 32.46
N LYS A 711 2.15 -19.00 33.55
CA LYS A 711 1.05 -19.82 34.08
C LYS A 711 -0.22 -19.00 34.39
N ASN A 712 -0.06 -17.78 34.91
CA ASN A 712 -1.17 -16.90 35.29
C ASN A 712 -1.27 -15.67 34.36
N ASP A 713 -0.82 -15.79 33.11
CA ASP A 713 -0.97 -14.75 32.09
C ASP A 713 -2.42 -14.71 31.56
N GLY A 714 -2.93 -13.52 31.23
CA GLY A 714 -4.21 -13.38 30.50
C GLY A 714 -4.16 -14.03 29.13
N PHE A 715 -2.98 -14.03 28.49
CA PHE A 715 -2.68 -14.89 27.35
C PHE A 715 -2.22 -16.27 27.82
N GLY A 716 -3.15 -17.06 28.36
CA GLY A 716 -2.84 -18.31 29.03
C GLY A 716 -2.09 -19.34 28.15
N PRO A 717 -1.26 -20.22 28.75
CA PRO A 717 -0.41 -21.17 28.02
C PRO A 717 -1.20 -22.24 27.25
N ALA A 718 -2.46 -22.50 27.64
CA ALA A 718 -3.31 -23.48 26.96
C ALA A 718 -3.58 -23.09 25.50
N GLU A 719 -3.82 -21.81 25.24
CA GLU A 719 -4.11 -21.32 23.90
C GLU A 719 -2.85 -21.28 23.03
N ALA A 720 -1.71 -20.85 23.60
CA ALA A 720 -0.41 -20.95 22.95
C ALA A 720 -0.11 -22.39 22.53
N LEU A 721 -0.26 -23.36 23.44
CA LEU A 721 -0.07 -24.80 23.16
C LEU A 721 -1.00 -25.31 22.05
N ARG A 722 -2.26 -24.86 22.03
CA ARG A 722 -3.22 -25.22 20.99
C ARG A 722 -2.72 -24.74 19.63
N CYS A 723 -2.32 -23.47 19.50
CA CYS A 723 -1.76 -22.90 18.28
C CYS A 723 -0.48 -23.62 17.84
N LEU A 724 0.44 -23.88 18.78
CA LEU A 724 1.69 -24.60 18.51
C LEU A 724 1.45 -26.02 17.97
N LYS A 725 0.48 -26.75 18.54
CA LYS A 725 0.09 -28.08 18.02
C LYS A 725 -0.41 -28.03 16.57
N ILE A 726 -1.07 -26.95 16.17
CA ILE A 726 -1.57 -26.77 14.80
C ILE A 726 -0.42 -26.46 13.83
N ILE A 727 0.52 -25.59 14.20
CA ILE A 727 1.59 -25.15 13.28
C ILE A 727 2.80 -26.10 13.23
N THR A 728 3.02 -26.92 14.27
CA THR A 728 4.20 -27.81 14.37
C THR A 728 4.36 -28.77 13.17
N PRO A 729 3.31 -29.45 12.67
CA PRO A 729 3.45 -30.29 11.48
C PRO A 729 3.91 -29.52 10.24
N LEU A 730 3.40 -28.30 10.05
CA LEU A 730 3.78 -27.42 8.93
C LEU A 730 5.21 -26.92 9.08
N TYR A 731 5.64 -26.60 10.31
CA TYR A 731 7.03 -26.24 10.64
C TYR A 731 8.00 -27.33 10.21
N ARG A 732 7.72 -28.59 10.57
CA ARG A 732 8.53 -29.75 10.17
C ARG A 732 8.52 -29.95 8.66
N GLN A 733 7.35 -29.86 8.03
CA GLN A 733 7.21 -30.02 6.59
C GLN A 733 8.00 -28.96 5.81
N ALA A 734 8.08 -27.74 6.33
CA ALA A 734 8.87 -26.64 5.77
C ALA A 734 10.36 -26.67 6.17
N GLY A 735 10.83 -27.74 6.82
CA GLY A 735 12.24 -27.97 7.15
C GLY A 735 12.75 -27.24 8.39
N GLY A 736 11.86 -26.74 9.25
CA GLY A 736 12.22 -26.13 10.53
C GLY A 736 12.02 -27.07 11.72
N GLU A 737 12.77 -26.82 12.80
CA GLU A 737 12.51 -27.47 14.08
C GLU A 737 11.21 -26.97 14.71
N PRO A 738 10.50 -27.81 15.50
CA PRO A 738 9.32 -27.36 16.23
C PRO A 738 9.62 -26.14 17.11
N PRO A 739 8.71 -25.14 17.17
CA PRO A 739 8.90 -24.01 18.06
C PRO A 739 9.09 -24.45 19.52
N GLN A 740 10.04 -23.84 20.21
CA GLN A 740 10.27 -24.07 21.64
C GLN A 740 9.16 -23.38 22.45
N PHE A 741 8.72 -24.01 23.53
CA PHE A 741 7.67 -23.47 24.39
C PHE A 741 8.06 -23.55 25.86
N SER A 742 7.90 -22.44 26.57
CA SER A 742 8.11 -22.36 28.02
C SER A 742 6.88 -21.83 28.74
N VAL A 743 6.65 -22.35 29.95
CA VAL A 743 5.58 -21.91 30.85
C VAL A 743 6.22 -21.46 32.17
N PRO A 744 6.75 -20.22 32.24
CA PRO A 744 7.33 -19.70 33.46
C PRO A 744 6.26 -19.58 34.55
N ALA A 745 6.68 -19.73 35.81
CA ALA A 745 5.85 -19.38 36.95
C ALA A 745 5.64 -17.86 37.00
N GLY A 746 4.53 -17.41 37.57
CA GLY A 746 4.23 -15.99 37.73
C GLY A 746 3.13 -15.48 36.80
N SER A 747 3.12 -14.16 36.62
CA SER A 747 2.10 -13.40 35.90
C SER A 747 2.61 -12.91 34.53
N HIS A 748 2.00 -11.87 33.96
CA HIS A 748 2.33 -11.33 32.64
C HIS A 748 3.67 -10.56 32.66
N GLU A 749 4.79 -11.29 32.60
CA GLU A 749 6.15 -10.78 32.79
C GLU A 749 7.14 -11.40 31.80
N PHE A 750 8.26 -10.70 31.54
CA PHE A 750 9.34 -11.18 30.68
C PHE A 750 10.17 -12.25 31.38
N ALA A 751 10.19 -13.46 30.84
CA ALA A 751 10.96 -14.60 31.32
C ALA A 751 12.40 -14.58 30.76
N PHE A 752 13.26 -13.78 31.38
CA PHE A 752 14.63 -13.54 30.91
C PHE A 752 15.45 -14.83 30.77
N SER A 753 15.47 -15.70 31.79
CA SER A 753 16.27 -16.93 31.76
C SER A 753 15.92 -17.86 30.60
N ALA A 754 14.64 -17.99 30.26
CA ALA A 754 14.19 -18.80 29.14
C ALA A 754 14.63 -18.20 27.79
N ALA A 755 14.47 -16.88 27.62
CA ALA A 755 14.92 -16.20 26.42
C ALA A 755 16.44 -16.20 26.25
N LEU A 756 17.20 -16.04 27.33
CA LEU A 756 18.65 -16.11 27.33
C LEU A 756 19.15 -17.49 26.89
N GLN A 757 18.59 -18.56 27.46
CA GLN A 757 18.93 -19.93 27.07
C GLN A 757 18.65 -20.17 25.58
N PHE A 758 17.48 -19.74 25.10
CA PHE A 758 17.11 -19.84 23.69
C PHE A 758 18.10 -19.11 22.77
N PHE A 759 18.46 -17.86 23.07
CA PHE A 759 19.40 -17.10 22.25
C PHE A 759 20.82 -17.67 22.33
N HIS A 760 21.25 -18.15 23.50
CA HIS A 760 22.53 -18.83 23.65
C HIS A 760 22.65 -20.06 22.74
N ASP A 761 21.58 -20.85 22.65
CA ASP A 761 21.56 -22.09 21.86
C ASP A 761 21.39 -21.86 20.36
N THR A 762 20.90 -20.68 19.95
CA THR A 762 20.59 -20.37 18.54
C THR A 762 21.58 -19.41 17.91
N ILE A 763 21.83 -18.26 18.52
CA ILE A 763 22.67 -17.18 17.98
C ILE A 763 23.92 -16.90 18.83
N GLY A 764 24.00 -17.47 20.03
CA GLY A 764 25.12 -17.27 20.95
C GLY A 764 26.40 -18.00 20.53
N LYS A 765 26.27 -19.13 19.84
CA LYS A 765 27.41 -19.93 19.34
C LYS A 765 27.82 -19.47 17.91
N PRO A 766 29.12 -19.46 17.57
CA PRO A 766 29.61 -19.00 16.26
C PRO A 766 29.18 -19.86 15.08
#